data_AF-A0A9D3MV29-F1
#
_entry.id   AF-A0A9D3MV29-F1
#
_cell.length_a   1.000
_cell.length_b   1.000
_cell.length_c   1.000
_cell.angle_alpha   90.00
_cell.angle_beta   90.00
_cell.angle_gamma   90.00
#
_symmetry.space_group_name_H-M   'P 1'
#
loop_
_entity.id
_entity.type
_entity.pdbx_description
1 polymer ?
#
loop_
_entity_poly.entity_id
_entity_poly.type
_entity_poly.pdbx_seq_one_letter_code
_entity_poly.pdbx_strand_id
1 'polypeptide(L)'
;MACRASSQRPLLFLAFVTALWGFPFRPSLDLDVTPRITVFSNGLLGCRRFSGGALNYSTLLLEDGAGVLYVGARGAVFALDASDIAAPGNNLTIEWEASAEQKRQCLNKGKDNQTQCYNHIRFLQRYNETHLYVCGTHAFRPLCAYIDAEHFRFSSAFEEGREKCPYDPAKGYTGLLVDGEMYTASQYEFRSSPDIRRNIPYPIVKTEEAPTRWLLEADFVGSTLVRESINSSIGDDDKIYFFFTEKSQESTPYFSQTKVARVARVCKSDWGGQRTLQRKWTSFLKARLVCSVPDYDFHLNVLRSVFVVEGQSPQNTVFYGVFGLEWKNVKASAVCQYSIADVQKAFRGLLCGEPGLLSEMGRIQREGSGTQTRLAPPISNPPFVQRCCSCTETLSPPQCITNRFRAKGFNSSFDLPDDVLNFVRRHPLMFQQVRPRENRPLLFKRSVDYTKIAVHRVAALDGRPYDVLFVGTDEGWLHRAVEIGGQVHVIEELQLFEDPQPIDTMVISREQRSIYVGSASGVLQLPLSTCHRYASCFDCVFARDPFCGWDGSGCVEIASVTDRSSLTQDIVNGNRGCESDTGEDAVVHRTRSVMEGDDVLLQCELQSNLASPQWTLDGRELQGYGLNSGYRVGNDGLLIIGARVEQSGHYRCFAVENQVQVLAASYTITVRPDSPPPTPPSGAKRTTTTMKMSRPSSPTPLPPTSNPTEQPLPSPPSPPAPLPAGPEFQTYRNMEVMYISLVVILGGLCVVLSVVLLYVAFCVQGRRRGRKYSVQGLRLDRKRSSHMELKTVSSHCNGKREGPGARGSGDGGDGPDGLLQIVPGEGQASPNKDSSPPTPAPPLPQPPPLPTSEYVNGLSATLPSVLRKMNGNSYVLLRQADAETTSPLYHSFTEELNKILEKRKHNQLVTKPDESSV
;
A
#
# COMPACT_ATOMS: atom_id res chain seq x y z
N MET A 1 -7.72 -57.55 -57.95
CA MET A 1 -8.43 -56.33 -58.42
C MET A 1 -8.90 -55.59 -57.17
N ALA A 2 -8.17 -54.58 -56.68
CA ALA A 2 -8.09 -53.19 -57.14
C ALA A 2 -9.06 -52.25 -56.35
N CYS A 3 -8.45 -51.25 -55.69
CA CYS A 3 -9.01 -49.96 -55.21
C CYS A 3 -9.96 -49.99 -53.98
N ARG A 4 -9.97 -49.03 -53.03
CA ARG A 4 -9.38 -47.68 -52.95
C ARG A 4 -9.40 -47.15 -51.49
N ALA A 5 -8.31 -46.48 -51.14
CA ALA A 5 -8.08 -45.42 -50.15
C ALA A 5 -9.24 -44.70 -49.41
N SER A 6 -8.88 -44.24 -48.20
CA SER A 6 -9.29 -43.00 -47.49
C SER A 6 -10.39 -43.09 -46.42
N SER A 7 -10.00 -43.38 -45.16
CA SER A 7 -10.68 -42.82 -43.97
C SER A 7 -9.85 -43.00 -42.68
N GLN A 8 -8.82 -42.17 -42.49
CA GLN A 8 -8.22 -41.91 -41.18
C GLN A 8 -7.73 -40.46 -41.13
N ARG A 9 -8.66 -39.50 -41.07
CA ARG A 9 -8.34 -38.07 -40.92
C ARG A 9 -9.22 -37.21 -39.98
N PRO A 10 -10.06 -37.72 -39.04
CA PRO A 10 -10.71 -36.82 -38.08
C PRO A 10 -10.10 -36.80 -36.67
N LEU A 11 -9.13 -37.67 -36.33
CA LEU A 11 -8.60 -37.75 -34.94
C LEU A 11 -7.32 -36.93 -34.68
N LEU A 12 -6.54 -36.60 -35.71
CA LEU A 12 -5.35 -35.75 -35.57
C LEU A 12 -5.68 -34.24 -35.61
N PHE A 13 -6.82 -33.85 -36.18
CA PHE A 13 -7.24 -32.45 -36.20
C PHE A 13 -7.81 -31.96 -34.86
N LEU A 14 -8.41 -32.85 -34.05
CA LEU A 14 -8.92 -32.45 -32.74
C LEU A 14 -7.78 -32.20 -31.74
N ALA A 15 -6.68 -32.97 -31.81
CA ALA A 15 -5.51 -32.76 -30.96
C ALA A 15 -4.71 -31.50 -31.34
N PHE A 16 -4.71 -31.12 -32.62
CA PHE A 16 -4.03 -29.90 -33.09
C PHE A 16 -4.84 -28.62 -32.81
N VAL A 17 -6.17 -28.70 -32.83
CA VAL A 17 -7.04 -27.55 -32.51
C VAL A 17 -7.07 -27.26 -31.00
N THR A 18 -6.92 -28.27 -30.13
CA THR A 18 -6.74 -28.03 -28.68
C THR A 18 -5.34 -27.55 -28.31
N ALA A 19 -4.32 -27.80 -29.13
CA ALA A 19 -2.97 -27.27 -28.92
C ALA A 19 -2.83 -25.79 -29.38
N LEU A 20 -3.65 -25.34 -30.33
CA LEU A 20 -3.71 -23.94 -30.78
C LEU A 20 -4.70 -23.07 -29.99
N TRP A 21 -5.54 -23.71 -29.17
CA TRP A 21 -6.34 -23.08 -28.11
C TRP A 21 -5.89 -23.60 -26.75
N GLY A 22 -4.57 -23.74 -26.57
CA GLY A 22 -4.04 -23.44 -25.24
C GLY A 22 -4.61 -22.08 -24.90
N PHE A 23 -5.51 -22.03 -23.90
CA PHE A 23 -5.82 -20.76 -23.26
C PHE A 23 -4.47 -20.06 -23.15
N PRO A 24 -4.31 -18.83 -23.66
CA PRO A 24 -3.19 -18.07 -23.19
C PRO A 24 -3.49 -18.00 -21.70
N PHE A 25 -2.81 -18.84 -20.90
CA PHE A 25 -2.29 -18.38 -19.64
C PHE A 25 -1.44 -17.20 -20.07
N ARG A 26 -2.11 -16.05 -20.27
CA ARG A 26 -1.46 -14.77 -20.11
C ARG A 26 -0.76 -14.96 -18.77
N PRO A 27 0.57 -14.88 -18.72
CA PRO A 27 1.25 -14.92 -17.44
C PRO A 27 0.47 -13.98 -16.54
N SER A 28 0.15 -14.42 -15.32
CA SER A 28 -0.49 -13.56 -14.33
C SER A 28 0.24 -12.23 -14.41
N LEU A 29 -0.45 -11.15 -14.80
CA LEU A 29 0.18 -9.84 -14.77
C LEU A 29 0.75 -9.74 -13.36
N ASP A 30 2.08 -9.63 -13.28
CA ASP A 30 2.74 -9.34 -12.02
C ASP A 30 2.41 -7.88 -11.74
N LEU A 31 1.18 -7.68 -11.23
CA LEU A 31 0.62 -6.38 -10.96
C LEU A 31 1.37 -5.72 -9.80
N ASP A 32 2.12 -6.49 -9.01
CA ASP A 32 2.88 -6.03 -7.87
C ASP A 32 4.27 -5.59 -8.33
N VAL A 33 4.48 -4.27 -8.44
CA VAL A 33 5.72 -3.72 -8.97
C VAL A 33 6.80 -3.69 -7.87
N THR A 34 7.93 -4.34 -8.12
CA THR A 34 9.10 -4.32 -7.24
C THR A 34 9.88 -3.01 -7.41
N PRO A 35 10.19 -2.26 -6.33
CA PRO A 35 11.08 -1.11 -6.39
C PRO A 35 12.50 -1.52 -6.81
N ARG A 36 13.10 -0.81 -7.78
CA ARG A 36 14.47 -1.13 -8.26
C ARG A 36 15.51 -0.98 -7.16
N ILE A 37 15.45 0.08 -6.36
CA ILE A 37 16.38 0.34 -5.26
C ILE A 37 15.60 0.60 -3.97
N THR A 38 16.11 0.07 -2.86
CA THR A 38 15.62 0.37 -1.50
C THR A 38 16.64 1.26 -0.79
N VAL A 39 16.21 2.43 -0.32
CA VAL A 39 17.06 3.38 0.42
C VAL A 39 16.52 3.54 1.82
N PHE A 40 17.31 3.16 2.81
CA PHE A 40 17.00 3.34 4.22
C PHE A 40 17.26 4.78 4.68
N SER A 41 16.72 5.14 5.85
CA SER A 41 16.77 6.52 6.38
C SER A 41 18.17 7.13 6.44
N ASN A 42 19.18 6.32 6.75
CA ASN A 42 20.59 6.73 6.80
C ASN A 42 21.22 7.02 5.43
N GLY A 43 20.61 6.52 4.35
CA GLY A 43 21.09 6.65 2.98
C GLY A 43 20.38 7.75 2.19
N LEU A 44 19.52 8.55 2.81
CA LEU A 44 18.79 9.64 2.15
C LEU A 44 19.71 10.84 1.88
N LEU A 45 20.14 10.99 0.63
CA LEU A 45 21.02 12.07 0.18
C LEU A 45 20.22 13.37 -0.01
N GLY A 46 20.72 14.48 0.54
CA GLY A 46 20.08 15.80 0.42
C GLY A 46 18.77 15.97 1.20
N CYS A 47 18.40 15.01 2.05
CA CYS A 47 17.20 15.11 2.88
C CYS A 47 17.41 16.13 4.00
N ARG A 48 16.50 17.09 4.11
CA ARG A 48 16.43 18.04 5.23
C ARG A 48 15.19 17.78 6.06
N ARG A 49 15.23 18.11 7.35
CA ARG A 49 14.16 17.81 8.29
C ARG A 49 13.85 19.03 9.15
N PHE A 50 12.57 19.31 9.30
CA PHE A 50 12.04 20.28 10.24
C PHE A 50 11.19 19.57 11.28
N SER A 51 11.51 19.80 12.55
CA SER A 51 10.68 19.42 13.69
C SER A 51 10.71 20.59 14.69
N GLY A 52 9.53 21.10 15.03
CA GLY A 52 9.33 22.13 16.06
C GLY A 52 8.78 21.52 17.35
N GLY A 53 8.27 22.36 18.25
CA GLY A 53 7.60 21.91 19.50
C GLY A 53 6.20 21.31 19.30
N ALA A 54 5.72 21.21 18.06
CA ALA A 54 4.40 20.70 17.70
C ALA A 54 4.46 19.25 17.22
N LEU A 55 3.29 18.63 17.04
CA LEU A 55 3.13 17.29 16.46
C LEU A 55 2.13 17.34 15.30
N ASN A 56 2.01 16.27 14.51
CA ASN A 56 0.99 16.10 13.47
C ASN A 56 1.01 17.21 12.40
N TYR A 57 2.09 17.25 11.62
CA TYR A 57 2.31 18.19 10.52
C TYR A 57 1.49 17.79 9.29
N SER A 58 0.17 17.97 9.40
CA SER A 58 -0.83 17.35 8.51
C SER A 58 -1.36 18.26 7.39
N THR A 59 -1.08 19.57 7.43
CA THR A 59 -1.49 20.53 6.40
C THR A 59 -0.26 21.26 5.85
N LEU A 60 -0.09 21.27 4.52
CA LEU A 60 0.99 21.99 3.84
C LEU A 60 0.39 22.92 2.79
N LEU A 61 0.89 24.16 2.74
CA LEU A 61 0.63 25.13 1.68
C LEU A 61 1.97 25.65 1.18
N LEU A 62 2.30 25.29 -0.07
CA LEU A 62 3.52 25.74 -0.72
C LEU A 62 3.20 26.93 -1.63
N GLU A 63 3.95 28.02 -1.46
CA GLU A 63 3.96 29.15 -2.40
C GLU A 63 5.29 29.17 -3.14
N ASP A 64 5.32 28.40 -4.22
CA ASP A 64 6.56 28.01 -4.91
C ASP A 64 7.39 29.23 -5.36
N GLY A 65 6.74 30.22 -5.99
CA GLY A 65 7.40 31.43 -6.46
C GLY A 65 7.86 32.39 -5.36
N ALA A 66 7.24 32.33 -4.17
CA ALA A 66 7.68 33.11 -3.01
C ALA A 66 8.77 32.39 -2.21
N GLY A 67 8.99 31.10 -2.45
CA GLY A 67 9.95 30.29 -1.71
C GLY A 67 9.53 30.05 -0.25
N VAL A 68 8.22 30.02 0.04
CA VAL A 68 7.69 29.83 1.42
C VAL A 68 6.84 28.57 1.50
N LEU A 69 7.10 27.76 2.53
CA LEU A 69 6.28 26.61 2.90
C LEU A 69 5.56 26.88 4.21
N TYR A 70 4.24 27.03 4.16
CA TYR A 70 3.42 27.14 5.34
C TYR A 70 2.98 25.75 5.83
N VAL A 71 3.08 25.51 7.13
CA VAL A 71 2.82 24.21 7.75
C VAL A 71 1.82 24.34 8.88
N GLY A 72 0.66 23.70 8.74
CA GLY A 72 -0.33 23.54 9.80
C GLY A 72 -0.08 22.26 10.58
N ALA A 73 0.18 22.39 11.89
CA ALA A 73 0.41 21.27 12.80
C ALA A 73 -0.64 21.23 13.92
N ARG A 74 -0.46 20.36 14.91
CA ARG A 74 -1.23 20.40 16.16
C ARG A 74 -0.72 21.52 17.05
N GLY A 75 -1.58 22.51 17.30
CA GLY A 75 -1.33 23.63 18.20
C GLY A 75 -0.44 24.73 17.62
N ALA A 76 -0.02 24.64 16.35
CA ALA A 76 0.87 25.62 15.75
C ALA A 76 0.71 25.73 14.23
N VAL A 77 1.08 26.89 13.69
CA VAL A 77 1.30 27.15 12.27
C VAL A 77 2.72 27.67 12.08
N PHE A 78 3.44 27.16 11.09
CA PHE A 78 4.81 27.55 10.76
C PHE A 78 4.89 28.17 9.37
N ALA A 79 5.81 29.11 9.18
CA ALA A 79 6.30 29.58 7.90
C ALA A 79 7.77 29.21 7.79
N LEU A 80 8.10 28.35 6.84
CA LEU A 80 9.44 27.83 6.62
C LEU A 80 9.98 28.35 5.28
N ASP A 81 11.29 28.54 5.21
CA ASP A 81 11.98 28.75 3.94
C ASP A 81 11.91 27.45 3.12
N ALA A 82 11.31 27.51 1.94
CA ALA A 82 11.15 26.34 1.09
C ALA A 82 12.51 25.87 0.53
N SER A 83 13.49 26.77 0.37
CA SER A 83 14.81 26.39 -0.15
C SER A 83 15.58 25.50 0.83
N ASP A 84 15.44 25.75 2.14
CA ASP A 84 16.00 24.94 3.22
C ASP A 84 15.10 25.00 4.48
N ILE A 85 14.29 23.96 4.68
CA ILE A 85 13.36 23.88 5.81
C ILE A 85 14.06 23.70 7.17
N ALA A 86 15.35 23.31 7.17
CA ALA A 86 16.12 23.06 8.39
C ALA A 86 16.90 24.30 8.85
N ALA A 87 16.93 25.37 8.05
CA ALA A 87 17.70 26.57 8.34
C ALA A 87 17.24 27.25 9.66
N PRO A 88 18.13 27.37 10.67
CA PRO A 88 17.80 28.07 11.91
C PRO A 88 17.82 29.59 11.69
N GLY A 89 16.70 30.27 11.98
CA GLY A 89 16.64 31.75 12.02
C GLY A 89 15.55 32.40 11.17
N ASN A 90 15.00 31.70 10.17
CA ASN A 90 13.95 32.23 9.28
C ASN A 90 12.56 31.63 9.55
N ASN A 91 12.45 30.65 10.44
CA ASN A 91 11.21 29.94 10.68
C ASN A 91 10.30 30.74 11.63
N LEU A 92 9.19 31.25 11.12
CA LEU A 92 8.20 31.97 11.91
C LEU A 92 7.15 30.97 12.44
N THR A 93 6.72 31.16 13.69
CA THR A 93 5.76 30.26 14.35
C THR A 93 4.64 31.06 15.00
N ILE A 94 3.40 30.61 14.77
CA ILE A 94 2.22 31.03 15.52
C ILE A 94 1.78 29.86 16.38
N GLU A 95 1.91 29.98 17.69
CA GLU A 95 1.27 29.05 18.63
C GLU A 95 -0.23 29.34 18.70
N TRP A 96 -1.04 28.34 18.40
CA TRP A 96 -2.49 28.45 18.38
C TRP A 96 -3.14 27.19 18.96
N GLU A 97 -2.93 26.98 20.24
CA GLU A 97 -3.46 25.83 20.98
C GLU A 97 -4.80 26.16 21.68
N ALA A 98 -5.62 25.13 21.94
CA ALA A 98 -6.82 25.25 22.75
C ALA A 98 -6.48 25.53 24.22
N SER A 99 -7.26 26.41 24.85
CA SER A 99 -7.07 26.77 26.27
C SER A 99 -7.30 25.58 27.20
N ALA A 100 -6.68 25.60 28.39
CA ALA A 100 -6.84 24.53 29.38
C ALA A 100 -8.31 24.26 29.74
N GLU A 101 -9.13 25.29 29.79
CA GLU A 101 -10.56 25.16 30.07
C GLU A 101 -11.32 24.48 28.91
N GLN A 102 -11.02 24.82 27.65
CA GLN A 102 -11.61 24.14 26.50
C GLN A 102 -11.18 22.67 26.43
N LYS A 103 -9.90 22.38 26.71
CA LYS A 103 -9.41 21.00 26.81
C LYS A 103 -10.18 20.22 27.88
N ARG A 104 -10.34 20.79 29.08
CA ARG A 104 -11.15 20.20 30.16
C ARG A 104 -12.60 19.94 29.74
N GLN A 105 -13.23 20.89 29.05
CA GLN A 105 -14.59 20.72 28.53
C GLN A 105 -14.69 19.62 27.46
N CYS A 106 -13.68 19.51 26.59
CA CYS A 106 -13.58 18.44 25.59
C CYS A 106 -13.47 17.06 26.27
N LEU A 107 -12.64 16.94 27.30
CA LEU A 107 -12.48 15.71 28.09
C LEU A 107 -13.77 15.32 28.82
N ASN A 108 -14.48 16.30 29.39
CA ASN A 108 -15.78 16.08 30.03
C ASN A 108 -16.84 15.53 29.06
N LYS A 109 -16.66 15.71 27.74
CA LYS A 109 -17.50 15.12 26.68
C LYS A 109 -17.05 13.71 26.26
N GLY A 110 -16.13 13.09 27.00
CA GLY A 110 -15.63 11.73 26.77
C GLY A 110 -14.66 11.61 25.60
N LYS A 111 -14.00 12.71 25.20
CA LYS A 111 -12.96 12.71 24.17
C LYS A 111 -11.59 12.43 24.76
N ASP A 112 -10.67 11.94 23.93
CA ASP A 112 -9.35 11.52 24.41
C ASP A 112 -8.38 12.71 24.61
N ASN A 113 -7.54 12.61 25.65
CA ASN A 113 -6.57 13.66 26.01
C ASN A 113 -5.21 13.52 25.33
N GLN A 114 -4.96 12.46 24.57
CA GLN A 114 -3.69 12.22 23.90
C GLN A 114 -3.72 12.75 22.46
N THR A 115 -4.86 12.66 21.78
CA THR A 115 -4.97 13.02 20.35
C THR A 115 -6.08 14.02 20.03
N GLN A 116 -7.28 13.90 20.62
CA GLN A 116 -8.49 14.59 20.17
C GLN A 116 -8.65 16.01 20.73
N CYS A 117 -8.38 16.23 22.02
CA CYS A 117 -8.63 17.51 22.69
C CYS A 117 -7.51 18.55 22.48
N TYR A 118 -7.12 18.76 21.23
CA TYR A 118 -6.12 19.75 20.82
C TYR A 118 -6.61 20.54 19.62
N ASN A 119 -5.93 21.65 19.30
CA ASN A 119 -6.18 22.35 18.05
C ASN A 119 -5.40 21.69 16.90
N HIS A 120 -6.08 20.98 16.01
CA HIS A 120 -5.47 20.47 14.78
C HIS A 120 -5.80 21.42 13.65
N ILE A 121 -4.78 21.98 12.99
CA ILE A 121 -4.99 22.81 11.80
C ILE A 121 -5.48 21.91 10.66
N ARG A 122 -6.63 22.24 10.08
CA ARG A 122 -7.29 21.44 9.02
C ARG A 122 -7.43 22.21 7.70
N PHE A 123 -7.33 23.53 7.73
CA PHE A 123 -7.41 24.38 6.56
C PHE A 123 -6.37 25.48 6.66
N LEU A 124 -5.61 25.69 5.57
CA LEU A 124 -4.62 26.75 5.44
C LEU A 124 -4.46 27.07 3.95
N GLN A 125 -4.95 28.24 3.51
CA GLN A 125 -4.84 28.69 2.11
C GLN A 125 -4.66 30.21 2.03
N ARG A 126 -4.11 30.68 0.92
CA ARG A 126 -4.01 32.11 0.58
C ARG A 126 -5.41 32.70 0.41
N TYR A 127 -5.71 33.78 1.12
CA TYR A 127 -7.01 34.48 1.06
C TYR A 127 -7.02 35.60 0.02
N ASN A 128 -6.01 36.45 0.10
CA ASN A 128 -5.74 37.54 -0.83
C ASN A 128 -4.22 37.76 -0.85
N GLU A 129 -3.74 38.75 -1.60
CA GLU A 129 -2.30 39.02 -1.75
C GLU A 129 -1.53 39.14 -0.41
N THR A 130 -2.16 39.65 0.65
CA THR A 130 -1.50 39.94 1.93
C THR A 130 -1.80 38.93 3.04
N HIS A 131 -2.88 38.16 2.94
CA HIS A 131 -3.39 37.34 4.05
C HIS A 131 -3.57 35.87 3.68
N LEU A 132 -3.35 35.01 4.67
CA LEU A 132 -3.77 33.61 4.67
C LEU A 132 -5.06 33.46 5.49
N TYR A 133 -5.86 32.45 5.16
CA TYR A 133 -7.00 32.01 5.97
C TYR A 133 -6.71 30.63 6.56
N VAL A 134 -6.86 30.51 7.88
CA VAL A 134 -6.55 29.29 8.63
C VAL A 134 -7.74 28.86 9.49
N CYS A 135 -7.99 27.56 9.58
CA CYS A 135 -8.97 27.01 10.53
C CYS A 135 -8.43 25.74 11.22
N GLY A 136 -8.81 25.56 12.48
CA GLY A 136 -8.45 24.38 13.27
C GLY A 136 -9.61 23.86 14.13
N THR A 137 -9.51 22.60 14.57
CA THR A 137 -10.54 21.90 15.36
C THR A 137 -10.73 22.48 16.76
N HIS A 138 -9.66 23.09 17.30
CA HIS A 138 -9.59 23.80 18.56
C HIS A 138 -10.32 23.08 19.72
N ALA A 139 -9.96 21.80 19.94
CA ALA A 139 -10.55 20.91 20.94
C ALA A 139 -12.09 20.76 20.82
N PHE A 140 -12.57 20.35 19.63
CA PHE A 140 -14.00 20.20 19.31
C PHE A 140 -14.78 21.51 19.44
N ARG A 141 -14.14 22.65 19.15
CA ARG A 141 -14.78 23.96 19.02
C ARG A 141 -14.10 24.74 17.89
N PRO A 142 -14.37 24.40 16.63
CA PRO A 142 -13.60 24.91 15.50
C PRO A 142 -13.53 26.43 15.45
N LEU A 143 -12.34 26.97 15.16
CA LEU A 143 -12.06 28.39 15.02
C LEU A 143 -11.32 28.65 13.72
N CYS A 144 -11.54 29.84 13.15
CA CYS A 144 -10.85 30.33 11.97
C CYS A 144 -10.23 31.71 12.24
N ALA A 145 -9.21 32.08 11.48
CA ALA A 145 -8.54 33.37 11.58
C ALA A 145 -7.87 33.77 10.27
N TYR A 146 -7.57 35.05 10.12
CA TYR A 146 -6.68 35.56 9.08
C TYR A 146 -5.28 35.78 9.64
N ILE A 147 -4.26 35.35 8.89
CA ILE A 147 -2.86 35.57 9.20
C ILE A 147 -2.32 36.59 8.20
N ASP A 148 -1.73 37.68 8.69
CA ASP A 148 -0.92 38.59 7.89
C ASP A 148 0.36 37.86 7.44
N ALA A 149 0.55 37.70 6.14
CA ALA A 149 1.62 36.86 5.61
C ALA A 149 3.02 37.49 5.73
N GLU A 150 3.10 38.82 5.79
CA GLU A 150 4.37 39.55 5.91
C GLU A 150 4.93 39.47 7.34
N HIS A 151 4.11 39.74 8.35
CA HIS A 151 4.50 39.73 9.76
C HIS A 151 4.25 38.37 10.44
N PHE A 152 3.58 37.45 9.76
CA PHE A 152 3.18 36.13 10.25
C PHE A 152 2.51 36.16 11.63
N ARG A 153 1.45 36.96 11.73
CA ARG A 153 0.64 37.13 12.95
C ARG A 153 -0.85 37.19 12.61
N PHE A 154 -1.71 36.89 13.59
CA PHE A 154 -3.14 37.09 13.41
C PHE A 154 -3.46 38.57 13.21
N SER A 155 -4.20 38.90 12.15
CA SER A 155 -4.53 40.28 11.77
C SER A 155 -5.94 40.72 12.20
N SER A 156 -6.78 39.79 12.63
CA SER A 156 -8.20 40.02 12.96
C SER A 156 -8.65 39.16 14.13
N ALA A 157 -9.82 39.49 14.68
CA ALA A 157 -10.46 38.67 15.71
C ALA A 157 -10.81 37.27 15.15
N PHE A 158 -10.78 36.27 16.03
CA PHE A 158 -11.13 34.90 15.67
C PHE A 158 -12.58 34.80 15.20
N GLU A 159 -12.78 34.10 14.09
CA GLU A 159 -14.10 33.76 13.57
C GLU A 159 -14.55 32.40 14.10
N GLU A 160 -15.86 32.24 14.27
CA GLU A 160 -16.43 30.92 14.52
C GLU A 160 -16.18 30.01 13.31
N GLY A 161 -15.52 28.87 13.55
CA GLY A 161 -15.17 27.89 12.52
C GLY A 161 -16.23 26.81 12.33
N ARG A 162 -17.37 26.91 13.04
CA ARG A 162 -18.52 26.01 12.85
C ARG A 162 -18.91 26.01 11.38
N GLU A 163 -19.13 24.83 10.82
CA GLU A 163 -19.45 24.63 9.39
C GLU A 163 -18.33 24.97 8.39
N LYS A 164 -17.18 25.50 8.84
CA LYS A 164 -16.00 25.76 8.00
C LYS A 164 -14.91 24.72 8.20
N CYS A 165 -14.80 24.17 9.42
CA CYS A 165 -13.78 23.22 9.85
C CYS A 165 -14.42 22.11 10.71
N PRO A 166 -14.00 20.83 10.58
CA PRO A 166 -14.57 19.73 11.34
C PRO A 166 -14.24 19.84 12.84
N TYR A 167 -15.10 19.26 13.67
CA TYR A 167 -14.86 19.20 15.13
C TYR A 167 -13.86 18.11 15.49
N ASP A 168 -13.93 16.97 14.81
CA ASP A 168 -13.12 15.79 15.06
C ASP A 168 -11.96 15.73 14.05
N PRO A 169 -10.68 15.71 14.50
CA PRO A 169 -9.54 15.68 13.60
C PRO A 169 -9.47 14.41 12.74
N ALA A 170 -10.14 13.32 13.14
CA ALA A 170 -10.17 12.06 12.39
C ALA A 170 -11.18 12.07 11.23
N LYS A 171 -12.03 13.10 11.11
CA LYS A 171 -13.04 13.18 10.04
C LYS A 171 -12.43 13.70 8.74
N GLY A 172 -12.75 13.03 7.63
CA GLY A 172 -12.41 13.49 6.29
C GLY A 172 -12.90 14.91 6.05
N TYR A 173 -12.01 15.71 5.48
CA TYR A 173 -12.22 17.12 5.25
C TYR A 173 -11.50 17.55 3.98
N THR A 174 -12.17 18.40 3.21
CA THR A 174 -11.52 19.15 2.15
C THR A 174 -12.13 20.53 2.05
N GLY A 175 -11.32 21.50 1.64
CA GLY A 175 -11.77 22.85 1.40
C GLY A 175 -10.93 23.56 0.35
N LEU A 176 -11.52 24.56 -0.28
CA LEU A 176 -10.90 25.41 -1.28
C LEU A 176 -11.37 26.85 -1.10
N LEU A 177 -10.47 27.79 -1.32
CA LEU A 177 -10.79 29.18 -1.50
C LEU A 177 -10.62 29.55 -2.98
N VAL A 178 -11.71 29.97 -3.63
CA VAL A 178 -11.72 30.33 -5.05
C VAL A 178 -12.39 31.69 -5.17
N ASP A 179 -11.66 32.70 -5.65
CA ASP A 179 -12.17 34.06 -5.87
C ASP A 179 -12.85 34.68 -4.64
N GLY A 180 -12.28 34.44 -3.45
CA GLY A 180 -12.83 34.90 -2.17
C GLY A 180 -14.00 34.06 -1.64
N GLU A 181 -14.41 33.01 -2.36
CA GLU A 181 -15.47 32.08 -1.94
C GLU A 181 -14.88 30.82 -1.30
N MET A 182 -15.40 30.43 -0.14
CA MET A 182 -14.94 29.24 0.58
C MET A 182 -15.87 28.06 0.35
N TYR A 183 -15.35 27.00 -0.27
CA TYR A 183 -16.03 25.73 -0.47
C TYR A 183 -15.46 24.71 0.49
N THR A 184 -16.33 23.95 1.17
CA THR A 184 -15.91 22.95 2.15
C THR A 184 -16.79 21.73 2.12
N ALA A 185 -16.22 20.58 2.44
CA ALA A 185 -16.95 19.32 2.53
C ALA A 185 -16.47 18.49 3.72
N SER A 186 -17.40 18.13 4.60
CA SER A 186 -17.11 17.33 5.80
C SER A 186 -18.37 16.81 6.49
N GLN A 187 -18.16 16.01 7.54
CA GLN A 187 -19.12 15.80 8.61
C GLN A 187 -18.67 16.63 9.83
N TYR A 188 -19.26 17.81 10.01
CA TYR A 188 -18.80 18.77 11.01
C TYR A 188 -19.05 18.30 12.45
N GLU A 189 -20.28 17.91 12.75
CA GLU A 189 -20.69 17.47 14.10
C GLU A 189 -21.02 15.96 14.10
N PHE A 190 -20.89 15.31 15.27
CA PHE A 190 -21.13 13.86 15.43
C PHE A 190 -22.54 13.43 14.98
N ARG A 191 -23.56 14.25 15.22
CA ARG A 191 -24.95 13.99 14.81
C ARG A 191 -25.31 14.60 13.46
N SER A 192 -24.40 15.35 12.83
CA SER A 192 -24.66 15.98 11.53
C SER A 192 -24.54 14.97 10.39
N SER A 193 -25.26 15.24 9.32
CA SER A 193 -25.04 14.57 8.04
C SER A 193 -23.84 15.20 7.34
N PRO A 194 -23.03 14.41 6.61
CA PRO A 194 -21.99 14.96 5.76
C PRO A 194 -22.61 15.86 4.69
N ASP A 195 -21.99 17.00 4.41
CA ASP A 195 -22.46 17.92 3.40
C ASP A 195 -21.33 18.63 2.65
N ILE A 196 -21.65 19.12 1.45
CA ILE A 196 -20.78 19.98 0.64
C ILE A 196 -21.43 21.36 0.59
N ARG A 197 -20.68 22.42 0.88
CA ARG A 197 -21.21 23.77 1.00
C ARG A 197 -20.26 24.86 0.51
N ARG A 198 -20.84 26.00 0.15
CA ARG A 198 -20.15 27.30 0.00
C ARG A 198 -20.48 28.17 1.21
N ASN A 199 -19.49 28.44 2.05
CA ASN A 199 -19.65 29.21 3.29
C ASN A 199 -19.63 30.72 3.06
N ILE A 200 -18.90 31.18 2.04
CA ILE A 200 -18.65 32.59 1.76
C ILE A 200 -18.80 32.80 0.24
N PRO A 201 -19.51 33.85 -0.23
CA PRO A 201 -20.32 34.79 0.56
C PRO A 201 -21.67 34.19 1.01
N TYR A 202 -22.36 34.87 1.93
CA TYR A 202 -23.76 34.57 2.25
C TYR A 202 -24.67 34.97 1.08
N PRO A 203 -25.79 34.24 0.84
CA PRO A 203 -26.28 33.09 1.59
C PRO A 203 -25.52 31.79 1.29
N ILE A 204 -25.40 30.94 2.31
CA ILE A 204 -24.79 29.60 2.19
C ILE A 204 -25.61 28.74 1.23
N VAL A 205 -24.93 28.07 0.30
CA VAL A 205 -25.50 27.01 -0.55
C VAL A 205 -24.89 25.68 -0.11
N LYS A 206 -25.72 24.67 0.14
CA LYS A 206 -25.26 23.36 0.63
C LYS A 206 -26.03 22.17 0.06
N THR A 207 -25.54 20.95 0.24
CA THR A 207 -26.29 19.75 -0.12
C THR A 207 -27.54 19.57 0.76
N GLU A 208 -28.50 18.77 0.28
CA GLU A 208 -29.71 18.48 1.05
C GLU A 208 -29.40 17.57 2.24
N GLU A 209 -29.98 17.88 3.41
CA GLU A 209 -29.71 17.14 4.66
C GLU A 209 -30.40 15.77 4.65
N ALA A 210 -29.84 14.78 5.35
CA ALA A 210 -30.38 13.42 5.37
C ALA A 210 -31.83 13.37 5.92
N PRO A 211 -32.65 12.37 5.52
CA PRO A 211 -32.32 11.20 4.70
C PRO A 211 -32.49 11.47 3.19
N THR A 212 -31.41 11.82 2.51
CA THR A 212 -31.40 12.09 1.06
C THR A 212 -30.38 11.18 0.38
N ARG A 213 -30.51 11.03 -0.94
CA ARG A 213 -29.57 10.25 -1.77
C ARG A 213 -28.27 10.98 -2.09
N TRP A 214 -28.12 12.21 -1.61
CA TRP A 214 -27.03 13.08 -2.01
C TRP A 214 -25.71 12.60 -1.44
N LEU A 215 -25.64 12.33 -0.14
CA LEU A 215 -24.45 11.86 0.56
C LEU A 215 -24.84 10.87 1.66
N LEU A 216 -24.21 9.69 1.71
CA LEU A 216 -24.48 8.68 2.73
C LEU A 216 -23.20 8.28 3.47
N GLU A 217 -23.06 8.75 4.72
CA GLU A 217 -21.86 8.46 5.54
C GLU A 217 -20.56 8.76 4.77
N ALA A 218 -20.56 9.84 3.98
CA ALA A 218 -19.45 10.23 3.12
C ALA A 218 -18.22 10.67 3.94
N ASP A 219 -17.06 10.17 3.53
CA ASP A 219 -15.74 10.50 4.05
C ASP A 219 -14.92 11.20 2.96
N PHE A 220 -14.66 12.49 3.14
CA PHE A 220 -14.10 13.37 2.11
C PHE A 220 -12.57 13.31 2.06
N VAL A 221 -12.04 13.24 0.84
CA VAL A 221 -10.61 13.04 0.56
C VAL A 221 -9.96 14.27 -0.04
N GLY A 222 -10.63 14.93 -0.99
CA GLY A 222 -10.05 16.06 -1.71
C GLY A 222 -11.06 16.82 -2.56
N SER A 223 -10.68 18.02 -2.99
CA SER A 223 -11.46 18.84 -3.90
C SER A 223 -10.54 19.66 -4.80
N THR A 224 -11.04 20.05 -5.97
CA THR A 224 -10.27 20.86 -6.93
C THR A 224 -11.19 21.71 -7.81
N LEU A 225 -10.69 22.88 -8.24
CA LEU A 225 -11.32 23.71 -9.26
C LEU A 225 -10.84 23.26 -10.64
N VAL A 226 -11.76 23.01 -11.56
CA VAL A 226 -11.44 22.86 -12.98
C VAL A 226 -12.11 24.00 -13.75
N ARG A 227 -11.28 24.85 -14.36
CA ARG A 227 -11.72 26.04 -15.10
C ARG A 227 -12.25 25.70 -16.50
N GLU A 228 -13.35 24.96 -16.55
CA GLU A 228 -13.98 24.52 -17.80
C GLU A 228 -14.60 25.66 -18.63
N SER A 229 -14.72 26.87 -18.06
CA SER A 229 -15.16 28.06 -18.80
C SER A 229 -14.12 28.55 -19.81
N ILE A 230 -12.83 28.30 -19.58
CA ILE A 230 -11.73 28.74 -20.46
C ILE A 230 -11.87 28.05 -21.81
N ASN A 231 -11.94 28.85 -22.88
CA ASN A 231 -12.13 28.39 -24.27
C ASN A 231 -13.41 27.55 -24.48
N SER A 232 -14.44 27.76 -23.66
CA SER A 232 -15.71 27.06 -23.79
C SER A 232 -16.58 27.63 -24.92
N SER A 233 -16.75 26.87 -26.01
CA SER A 233 -17.62 27.26 -27.13
C SER A 233 -19.11 27.31 -26.78
N ILE A 234 -19.50 26.62 -25.70
CA ILE A 234 -20.88 26.56 -25.22
C ILE A 234 -21.16 27.55 -24.07
N GLY A 235 -20.16 28.33 -23.65
CA GLY A 235 -20.27 29.25 -22.51
C GLY A 235 -20.57 28.52 -21.20
N ASP A 236 -19.91 27.37 -20.99
CA ASP A 236 -19.98 26.58 -19.76
C ASP A 236 -19.30 27.30 -18.59
N ASP A 237 -19.60 26.84 -17.38
CA ASP A 237 -19.07 27.40 -16.14
C ASP A 237 -17.95 26.53 -15.57
N ASP A 238 -17.14 27.15 -14.70
CA ASP A 238 -16.15 26.47 -13.88
C ASP A 238 -16.85 25.51 -12.91
N LYS A 239 -16.17 24.41 -12.62
CA LYS A 239 -16.72 23.35 -11.77
C LYS A 239 -15.77 23.04 -10.64
N ILE A 240 -16.35 22.79 -9.47
CA ILE A 240 -15.61 22.32 -8.31
C ILE A 240 -15.93 20.85 -8.14
N TYR A 241 -14.89 20.04 -8.20
CA TYR A 241 -14.96 18.59 -8.06
C TYR A 241 -14.64 18.20 -6.62
N PHE A 242 -15.41 17.26 -6.08
CA PHE A 242 -15.24 16.71 -4.74
C PHE A 242 -15.06 15.20 -4.82
N PHE A 243 -14.11 14.68 -4.06
CA PHE A 243 -13.74 13.28 -4.05
C PHE A 243 -13.93 12.70 -2.65
N PHE A 244 -14.64 11.58 -2.55
CA PHE A 244 -15.00 10.98 -1.28
C PHE A 244 -15.34 9.50 -1.40
N THR A 245 -15.35 8.80 -0.27
CA THR A 245 -15.87 7.43 -0.15
C THR A 245 -17.19 7.49 0.61
N GLU A 246 -18.24 6.82 0.13
CA GLU A 246 -19.54 6.76 0.82
C GLU A 246 -20.10 5.34 0.87
N LYS A 247 -21.16 5.15 1.66
CA LYS A 247 -21.90 3.89 1.68
C LYS A 247 -22.64 3.67 0.36
N SER A 248 -22.53 2.46 -0.19
CA SER A 248 -23.12 2.14 -1.50
C SER A 248 -24.65 2.15 -1.46
N GLN A 249 -25.26 2.91 -2.36
CA GLN A 249 -26.71 2.90 -2.64
C GLN A 249 -27.09 1.83 -3.68
N GLU A 250 -26.10 1.31 -4.39
CA GLU A 250 -26.26 0.42 -5.56
C GLU A 250 -26.10 -1.06 -5.16
N SER A 251 -26.22 -1.40 -3.87
CA SER A 251 -25.92 -2.75 -3.37
C SER A 251 -26.85 -3.80 -3.98
N THR A 252 -26.27 -4.69 -4.78
CA THR A 252 -26.90 -5.94 -5.21
C THR A 252 -26.76 -7.00 -4.12
N PRO A 253 -27.75 -7.87 -3.90
CA PRO A 253 -27.75 -8.87 -2.82
C PRO A 253 -26.65 -9.96 -2.91
N TYR A 254 -25.82 -9.95 -3.96
CA TYR A 254 -24.75 -10.93 -4.20
C TYR A 254 -23.33 -10.41 -3.93
N PHE A 255 -23.14 -9.09 -3.80
CA PHE A 255 -21.83 -8.49 -3.53
C PHE A 255 -21.89 -7.59 -2.30
N SER A 256 -21.08 -7.91 -1.30
CA SER A 256 -20.94 -7.20 -0.02
C SER A 256 -20.19 -5.86 -0.14
N GLN A 257 -20.32 -5.13 -1.25
CA GLN A 257 -19.68 -3.83 -1.40
C GLN A 257 -20.42 -2.79 -0.56
N THR A 258 -19.95 -2.58 0.67
CA THR A 258 -20.55 -1.64 1.63
C THR A 258 -20.17 -0.20 1.32
N LYS A 259 -19.00 0.05 0.73
CA LYS A 259 -18.54 1.39 0.33
C LYS A 259 -18.16 1.50 -1.15
N VAL A 260 -18.22 2.72 -1.68
CA VAL A 260 -17.79 3.08 -3.04
C VAL A 260 -17.14 4.46 -3.06
N ALA A 261 -16.13 4.62 -3.90
CA ALA A 261 -15.51 5.90 -4.19
C ALA A 261 -16.35 6.72 -5.18
N ARG A 262 -16.41 8.03 -4.97
CA ARG A 262 -17.20 8.97 -5.77
C ARG A 262 -16.38 10.17 -6.19
N VAL A 263 -16.71 10.65 -7.38
CA VAL A 263 -16.45 12.03 -7.80
C VAL A 263 -17.80 12.74 -7.87
N ALA A 264 -17.90 13.91 -7.27
CA ALA A 264 -19.04 14.81 -7.42
C ALA A 264 -18.59 16.14 -8.00
N ARG A 265 -19.54 16.90 -8.56
CA ARG A 265 -19.31 18.24 -9.06
C ARG A 265 -20.43 19.20 -8.67
N VAL A 266 -20.09 20.47 -8.57
CA VAL A 266 -21.01 21.62 -8.55
C VAL A 266 -20.51 22.70 -9.51
N CYS A 267 -21.42 23.50 -10.05
CA CYS A 267 -21.07 24.69 -10.83
C CYS A 267 -20.75 25.84 -9.88
N LYS A 268 -19.68 26.58 -10.15
CA LYS A 268 -19.23 27.70 -9.32
C LYS A 268 -20.29 28.81 -9.21
N SER A 269 -20.98 29.11 -10.31
CA SER A 269 -22.04 30.12 -10.39
C SER A 269 -23.40 29.69 -9.84
N ASP A 270 -23.50 28.52 -9.20
CA ASP A 270 -24.77 28.03 -8.63
C ASP A 270 -25.13 28.79 -7.35
N TRP A 271 -26.37 29.29 -7.29
CA TRP A 271 -26.91 30.04 -6.15
C TRP A 271 -28.10 29.34 -5.47
N GLY A 272 -28.46 28.15 -5.94
CA GLY A 272 -29.69 27.49 -5.56
C GLY A 272 -30.87 27.85 -6.43
N GLY A 273 -32.02 27.27 -6.12
CA GLY A 273 -33.28 27.54 -6.82
C GLY A 273 -34.16 28.56 -6.09
N GLN A 274 -35.09 29.17 -6.82
CA GLN A 274 -35.96 30.22 -6.29
C GLN A 274 -37.04 29.68 -5.33
N ARG A 275 -37.66 28.53 -5.65
CA ARG A 275 -38.73 27.89 -4.84
C ARG A 275 -38.31 26.51 -4.39
N THR A 276 -38.00 25.63 -5.33
CA THR A 276 -37.37 24.33 -5.07
C THR A 276 -35.87 24.52 -4.87
N LEU A 277 -35.25 23.72 -3.99
CA LEU A 277 -33.79 23.80 -3.71
C LEU A 277 -33.30 25.21 -3.27
N GLN A 278 -34.10 25.94 -2.50
CA GLN A 278 -33.66 27.20 -1.89
C GLN A 278 -32.42 26.97 -1.03
N ARG A 279 -31.34 27.71 -1.32
CA ARG A 279 -30.03 27.58 -0.64
C ARG A 279 -29.44 26.17 -0.72
N LYS A 280 -29.85 25.39 -1.72
CA LYS A 280 -29.32 24.05 -2.00
C LYS A 280 -28.77 23.99 -3.41
N TRP A 281 -27.71 23.22 -3.63
CA TRP A 281 -27.11 23.11 -4.97
C TRP A 281 -28.14 22.66 -6.01
N THR A 282 -28.22 23.35 -7.15
CA THR A 282 -29.01 22.92 -8.31
C THR A 282 -28.20 22.09 -9.29
N SER A 283 -26.88 22.11 -9.13
CA SER A 283 -25.89 21.50 -10.03
C SER A 283 -25.14 20.30 -9.44
N PHE A 284 -25.49 19.88 -8.21
CA PHE A 284 -24.84 18.74 -7.56
C PHE A 284 -25.15 17.43 -8.28
N LEU A 285 -24.10 16.77 -8.78
CA LEU A 285 -24.15 15.42 -9.33
C LEU A 285 -22.95 14.63 -8.83
N LYS A 286 -23.10 13.31 -8.70
CA LYS A 286 -22.02 12.37 -8.34
C LYS A 286 -22.01 11.14 -9.24
N ALA A 287 -20.82 10.60 -9.50
CA ALA A 287 -20.60 9.37 -10.25
C ALA A 287 -19.67 8.42 -9.47
N ARG A 288 -19.79 7.11 -9.71
CA ARG A 288 -18.86 6.11 -9.15
C ARG A 288 -17.48 6.26 -9.80
N LEU A 289 -16.43 6.33 -9.00
CA LEU A 289 -15.06 6.08 -9.44
C LEU A 289 -14.76 4.59 -9.26
N VAL A 290 -14.37 3.93 -10.33
CA VAL A 290 -14.04 2.50 -10.33
C VAL A 290 -12.52 2.34 -10.38
N CYS A 291 -11.94 1.67 -9.39
CA CYS A 291 -10.56 1.19 -9.45
C CYS A 291 -10.56 -0.31 -9.16
N SER A 292 -10.35 -1.12 -10.19
CA SER A 292 -10.48 -2.58 -10.08
C SER A 292 -9.47 -3.28 -10.96
N VAL A 293 -8.95 -4.42 -10.50
CA VAL A 293 -8.12 -5.32 -11.31
C VAL A 293 -9.05 -6.25 -12.10
N PRO A 294 -9.19 -6.08 -13.43
CA PRO A 294 -10.24 -6.74 -14.21
C PRO A 294 -10.12 -8.27 -14.20
N ASP A 295 -8.89 -8.79 -14.23
CA ASP A 295 -8.63 -10.23 -14.32
C ASP A 295 -9.13 -11.02 -13.10
N TYR A 296 -9.30 -10.35 -11.96
CA TYR A 296 -9.73 -10.96 -10.70
C TYR A 296 -11.08 -10.42 -10.20
N ASP A 297 -11.73 -9.52 -10.97
CA ASP A 297 -12.89 -8.72 -10.52
C ASP A 297 -12.67 -8.13 -9.11
N PHE A 298 -11.44 -7.66 -8.85
CA PHE A 298 -11.01 -7.21 -7.54
C PHE A 298 -11.11 -5.69 -7.44
N HIS A 299 -12.05 -5.18 -6.64
CA HIS A 299 -12.36 -3.75 -6.53
C HIS A 299 -11.73 -3.12 -5.28
N LEU A 300 -10.97 -2.04 -5.48
CA LEU A 300 -10.47 -1.19 -4.40
C LEU A 300 -11.42 0.02 -4.27
N ASN A 301 -12.34 -0.06 -3.32
CA ASN A 301 -13.46 0.88 -3.23
C ASN A 301 -13.22 2.07 -2.28
N VAL A 302 -12.13 2.06 -1.49
CA VAL A 302 -11.85 3.11 -0.50
C VAL A 302 -10.82 4.09 -1.08
N LEU A 303 -11.26 5.30 -1.39
CA LEU A 303 -10.37 6.37 -1.84
C LEU A 303 -9.62 6.98 -0.65
N ARG A 304 -8.29 7.14 -0.76
CA ARG A 304 -7.40 7.65 0.31
C ARG A 304 -6.76 9.00 -0.01
N SER A 305 -6.46 9.24 -1.28
CA SER A 305 -5.85 10.48 -1.76
C SER A 305 -6.20 10.71 -3.22
N VAL A 306 -6.25 11.99 -3.62
CA VAL A 306 -6.39 12.41 -5.01
C VAL A 306 -5.36 13.50 -5.28
N PHE A 307 -4.73 13.43 -6.45
CA PHE A 307 -3.86 14.48 -6.96
C PHE A 307 -4.28 14.86 -8.39
N VAL A 308 -4.17 16.13 -8.71
CA VAL A 308 -4.63 16.71 -9.98
C VAL A 308 -3.44 17.20 -10.76
N VAL A 309 -3.25 16.65 -11.96
CA VAL A 309 -2.27 17.17 -12.91
C VAL A 309 -3.03 18.01 -13.93
N GLU A 310 -2.92 19.34 -13.80
CA GLU A 310 -3.47 20.26 -14.77
C GLU A 310 -2.71 20.16 -16.10
N GLY A 311 -3.44 20.01 -17.19
CA GLY A 311 -2.87 20.04 -18.54
C GLY A 311 -2.74 21.47 -19.08
N GLN A 312 -2.14 21.61 -20.27
CA GLN A 312 -2.09 22.92 -20.98
C GLN A 312 -3.49 23.49 -21.26
N SER A 313 -4.49 22.62 -21.37
CA SER A 313 -5.90 23.00 -21.45
C SER A 313 -6.68 22.27 -20.36
N PRO A 314 -7.82 22.82 -19.90
CA PRO A 314 -8.68 22.14 -18.92
C PRO A 314 -9.15 20.74 -19.35
N GLN A 315 -9.16 20.45 -20.65
CA GLN A 315 -9.55 19.15 -21.22
C GLN A 315 -8.47 18.07 -21.07
N ASN A 316 -7.22 18.49 -20.80
CA ASN A 316 -6.08 17.61 -20.61
C ASN A 316 -5.80 17.32 -19.11
N THR A 317 -6.71 17.74 -18.22
CA THR A 317 -6.60 17.49 -16.79
C THR A 317 -6.76 16.00 -16.48
N VAL A 318 -5.87 15.51 -15.61
CA VAL A 318 -5.82 14.11 -15.18
C VAL A 318 -5.93 14.04 -13.67
N PHE A 319 -6.77 13.13 -13.18
CA PHE A 319 -6.91 12.83 -11.76
C PHE A 319 -6.21 11.51 -11.45
N TYR A 320 -5.30 11.53 -10.48
CA TYR A 320 -4.71 10.33 -9.90
C TYR A 320 -5.40 10.06 -8.57
N GLY A 321 -5.95 8.87 -8.38
CA GLY A 321 -6.55 8.44 -7.12
C GLY A 321 -5.81 7.27 -6.53
N VAL A 322 -5.55 7.32 -5.22
CA VAL A 322 -5.05 6.20 -4.41
C VAL A 322 -6.22 5.49 -3.78
N PHE A 323 -6.34 4.20 -4.04
CA PHE A 323 -7.42 3.34 -3.55
C PHE A 323 -6.85 2.22 -2.68
N GLY A 324 -7.58 1.87 -1.63
CA GLY A 324 -7.28 0.74 -0.77
C GLY A 324 -8.50 -0.15 -0.53
N LEU A 325 -8.29 -1.17 0.30
CA LEU A 325 -9.35 -2.07 0.73
C LEU A 325 -10.18 -1.49 1.87
N GLU A 326 -11.41 -1.99 1.97
CA GLU A 326 -12.27 -1.73 3.12
C GLU A 326 -11.88 -2.54 4.35
N TRP A 327 -11.27 -3.71 4.13
CA TRP A 327 -10.82 -4.60 5.19
C TRP A 327 -9.50 -4.12 5.78
N LYS A 328 -9.48 -3.86 7.08
CA LYS A 328 -8.31 -3.32 7.78
C LYS A 328 -7.15 -4.32 7.95
N ASN A 329 -7.43 -5.62 7.86
CA ASN A 329 -6.44 -6.67 8.15
C ASN A 329 -5.69 -7.14 6.91
N VAL A 330 -6.06 -6.63 5.72
CA VAL A 330 -5.42 -6.98 4.45
C VAL A 330 -4.95 -5.68 3.82
N LYS A 331 -3.63 -5.51 3.70
CA LYS A 331 -3.04 -4.34 3.05
C LYS A 331 -2.95 -4.58 1.55
N ALA A 332 -3.57 -3.70 0.78
CA ALA A 332 -3.40 -3.65 -0.67
C ALA A 332 -3.86 -2.29 -1.18
N SER A 333 -3.08 -1.73 -2.10
CA SER A 333 -3.33 -0.41 -2.66
C SER A 333 -3.20 -0.40 -4.17
N ALA A 334 -3.90 0.56 -4.78
CA ALA A 334 -3.85 0.78 -6.21
C ALA A 334 -3.85 2.28 -6.51
N VAL A 335 -3.13 2.66 -7.56
CA VAL A 335 -3.21 4.01 -8.15
C VAL A 335 -3.97 3.89 -9.46
N CYS A 336 -5.05 4.65 -9.59
CA CYS A 336 -5.85 4.72 -10.81
C CYS A 336 -5.81 6.13 -11.38
N GLN A 337 -5.68 6.23 -12.70
CA GLN A 337 -5.61 7.49 -13.45
C GLN A 337 -6.92 7.71 -14.22
N TYR A 338 -7.52 8.90 -14.13
CA TYR A 338 -8.78 9.25 -14.78
C TYR A 338 -8.64 10.53 -15.59
N SER A 339 -9.17 10.55 -16.81
CA SER A 339 -9.24 11.79 -17.59
C SER A 339 -10.47 12.61 -17.23
N ILE A 340 -10.36 13.93 -17.27
CA ILE A 340 -11.52 14.82 -17.16
C ILE A 340 -12.58 14.53 -18.23
N ALA A 341 -12.17 14.11 -19.43
CA ALA A 341 -13.08 13.74 -20.52
C ALA A 341 -13.99 12.56 -20.14
N ASP A 342 -13.46 11.54 -19.45
CA ASP A 342 -14.22 10.39 -18.97
C ASP A 342 -15.18 10.78 -17.83
N VAL A 343 -14.72 11.65 -16.93
CA VAL A 343 -15.55 12.21 -15.85
C VAL A 343 -16.73 13.01 -16.44
N GLN A 344 -16.47 13.90 -17.40
CA GLN A 344 -17.49 14.67 -18.11
C GLN A 344 -18.43 13.78 -18.92
N LYS A 345 -17.91 12.70 -19.53
CA LYS A 345 -18.74 11.71 -20.24
C LYS A 345 -19.74 11.07 -19.28
N ALA A 346 -19.30 10.68 -18.08
CA ALA A 346 -20.19 10.14 -17.06
C ALA A 346 -21.27 11.15 -16.63
N PHE A 347 -20.91 12.42 -16.43
CA PHE A 347 -21.86 13.49 -16.06
C PHE A 347 -22.80 13.95 -17.19
N ARG A 348 -22.47 13.62 -18.44
CA ARG A 348 -23.36 13.81 -19.60
C ARG A 348 -24.24 12.59 -19.88
N GLY A 349 -23.96 11.45 -19.23
CA GLY A 349 -24.69 10.20 -19.39
C GLY A 349 -26.03 10.15 -18.65
N LEU A 350 -26.64 8.96 -18.62
CA LEU A 350 -27.93 8.73 -17.95
C LEU A 350 -27.81 8.78 -16.41
N LEU A 351 -28.91 9.14 -15.74
CA LEU A 351 -29.03 9.14 -14.28
C LEU A 351 -29.61 7.81 -13.77
N CYS A 352 -29.30 7.46 -12.52
CA CYS A 352 -29.91 6.31 -11.83
C CYS A 352 -31.32 6.65 -11.30
N GLY A 353 -32.35 5.91 -11.75
CA GLY A 353 -33.75 6.06 -11.31
C GLY A 353 -34.22 5.09 -10.21
N GLU A 354 -35.48 5.19 -9.78
CA GLU A 354 -36.16 4.12 -9.01
C GLU A 354 -36.99 3.22 -9.92
N PRO A 355 -37.14 1.91 -9.60
CA PRO A 355 -38.05 1.01 -10.32
C PRO A 355 -39.55 1.39 -10.26
N GLY A 356 -39.98 2.18 -9.27
CA GLY A 356 -41.41 2.38 -8.96
C GLY A 356 -42.10 3.57 -9.63
N LEU A 357 -41.39 4.67 -9.91
CA LEU A 357 -42.02 5.94 -10.33
C LEU A 357 -42.31 6.03 -11.84
N LEU A 358 -41.72 5.14 -12.65
CA LEU A 358 -41.87 5.15 -14.11
C LEU A 358 -43.17 4.52 -14.61
N SER A 359 -43.88 3.77 -13.74
CA SER A 359 -45.21 3.22 -14.05
C SER A 359 -46.29 4.32 -14.09
N GLU A 360 -46.09 5.42 -13.37
CA GLU A 360 -47.03 6.55 -13.29
C GLU A 360 -46.84 7.53 -14.48
N MET A 361 -45.59 7.92 -14.78
CA MET A 361 -45.32 8.85 -15.89
C MET A 361 -45.49 8.22 -17.29
N GLY A 362 -45.26 6.91 -17.42
CA GLY A 362 -45.56 6.17 -18.65
C GLY A 362 -47.05 6.04 -18.96
N ARG A 363 -47.93 6.25 -17.96
CA ARG A 363 -49.38 6.37 -18.15
C ARG A 363 -49.79 7.77 -18.61
N ILE A 364 -49.19 8.82 -18.04
CA ILE A 364 -49.53 10.22 -18.35
C ILE A 364 -49.18 10.59 -19.80
N GLN A 365 -48.13 10.00 -20.40
CA GLN A 365 -47.81 10.22 -21.83
C GLN A 365 -48.67 9.40 -22.81
N ARG A 366 -49.40 8.38 -22.36
CA ARG A 366 -50.29 7.57 -23.23
C ARG A 366 -51.69 8.16 -23.40
N GLU A 367 -52.10 9.09 -22.54
CA GLU A 367 -53.41 9.75 -22.66
C GLU A 367 -53.39 10.98 -23.60
N GLY A 368 -52.22 11.37 -24.13
CA GLY A 368 -52.06 12.57 -24.98
C GLY A 368 -51.81 12.34 -26.48
N SER A 369 -51.72 11.10 -26.97
CA SER A 369 -51.51 10.82 -28.40
C SER A 369 -52.39 9.69 -28.88
N GLY A 370 -53.57 10.04 -29.37
CA GLY A 370 -54.39 9.15 -30.18
C GLY A 370 -53.77 8.96 -31.55
N THR A 371 -52.86 7.99 -31.70
CA THR A 371 -52.59 7.34 -32.99
C THR A 371 -52.07 5.92 -32.77
N GLN A 372 -52.86 4.97 -33.26
CA GLN A 372 -52.66 3.54 -33.13
C GLN A 372 -51.60 3.06 -34.13
N THR A 373 -50.48 2.52 -33.63
CA THR A 373 -49.49 1.84 -34.49
C THR A 373 -49.19 0.44 -33.96
N ARG A 374 -49.16 -0.53 -34.90
CA ARG A 374 -49.21 -2.00 -34.72
C ARG A 374 -48.04 -2.59 -33.93
N LEU A 375 -48.34 -3.68 -33.21
CA LEU A 375 -47.39 -4.56 -32.53
C LEU A 375 -46.37 -5.22 -33.49
N ALA A 376 -45.12 -5.31 -33.04
CA ALA A 376 -44.14 -6.31 -33.49
C ALA A 376 -44.07 -7.46 -32.47
N PRO A 377 -43.71 -8.71 -32.87
CA PRO A 377 -43.83 -9.89 -32.02
C PRO A 377 -42.69 -10.01 -31.00
N PRO A 378 -42.88 -10.76 -29.89
CA PRO A 378 -41.85 -10.92 -28.86
C PRO A 378 -40.79 -11.91 -29.33
N ILE A 379 -39.54 -11.47 -29.41
CA ILE A 379 -38.38 -12.36 -29.58
C ILE A 379 -38.09 -13.00 -28.22
N SER A 380 -38.25 -14.32 -28.17
CA SER A 380 -37.84 -15.19 -27.08
C SER A 380 -36.33 -15.45 -27.13
N ASN A 381 -35.59 -15.00 -26.11
CA ASN A 381 -34.41 -15.65 -25.50
C ASN A 381 -33.80 -14.73 -24.41
N PRO A 382 -33.73 -15.14 -23.14
CA PRO A 382 -32.94 -14.42 -22.13
C PRO A 382 -31.52 -15.01 -22.06
N PRO A 383 -30.50 -14.15 -21.90
CA PRO A 383 -29.73 -14.29 -20.66
C PRO A 383 -29.36 -12.92 -20.05
N PHE A 384 -29.51 -12.83 -18.72
CA PHE A 384 -28.67 -11.98 -17.86
C PHE A 384 -28.54 -10.49 -18.23
N VAL A 385 -29.65 -9.79 -18.45
CA VAL A 385 -29.67 -8.32 -18.30
C VAL A 385 -30.34 -7.99 -16.98
N GLN A 386 -29.47 -7.79 -15.99
CA GLN A 386 -29.59 -6.90 -14.85
C GLN A 386 -30.92 -6.12 -14.79
N ARG A 387 -31.68 -6.30 -13.70
CA ARG A 387 -32.68 -5.33 -13.25
C ARG A 387 -32.00 -3.98 -13.01
N CYS A 388 -31.80 -3.18 -14.05
CA CYS A 388 -31.45 -1.78 -13.91
C CYS A 388 -32.71 -1.01 -13.55
N CYS A 389 -32.59 -0.18 -12.52
CA CYS A 389 -33.37 1.03 -12.35
C CYS A 389 -33.68 1.65 -13.72
N SER A 390 -34.97 1.80 -14.02
CA SER A 390 -35.41 2.20 -15.35
C SER A 390 -34.89 3.63 -15.64
N CYS A 391 -34.02 3.76 -16.64
CA CYS A 391 -33.35 5.01 -17.00
C CYS A 391 -34.33 5.90 -17.78
N THR A 392 -34.52 7.15 -17.34
CA THR A 392 -35.29 8.13 -18.11
C THR A 392 -34.46 8.61 -19.31
N GLU A 393 -34.83 8.21 -20.53
CA GLU A 393 -34.22 8.68 -21.78
C GLU A 393 -34.57 10.14 -22.14
N THR A 394 -35.47 10.79 -21.40
CA THR A 394 -36.15 12.03 -21.85
C THR A 394 -35.64 13.32 -21.21
N LEU A 395 -34.82 13.29 -20.16
CA LEU A 395 -34.30 14.49 -19.48
C LEU A 395 -32.77 14.46 -19.42
N SER A 396 -32.13 15.44 -20.06
CA SER A 396 -30.68 15.64 -19.94
C SER A 396 -30.34 15.98 -18.48
N PRO A 397 -29.24 15.44 -17.91
CA PRO A 397 -28.78 15.80 -16.57
C PRO A 397 -28.61 17.32 -16.43
N PRO A 398 -28.78 17.89 -15.23
CA PRO A 398 -28.51 19.29 -14.99
C PRO A 398 -27.06 19.63 -15.37
N GLN A 399 -26.92 20.61 -16.24
CA GLN A 399 -25.65 21.20 -16.62
C GLN A 399 -25.53 22.58 -15.97
N CYS A 400 -24.33 23.14 -15.96
CA CYS A 400 -24.20 24.56 -15.62
C CYS A 400 -24.98 25.40 -16.63
N ILE A 401 -25.24 26.66 -16.30
CA ILE A 401 -25.96 27.59 -17.19
C ILE A 401 -25.08 27.90 -18.41
N THR A 402 -25.28 27.16 -19.50
CA THR A 402 -24.63 27.36 -20.80
C THR A 402 -25.36 28.38 -21.68
N ASN A 403 -24.77 28.74 -22.83
CA ASN A 403 -25.39 29.62 -23.84
C ASN A 403 -26.77 29.15 -24.30
N ARG A 404 -27.02 27.83 -24.30
CA ARG A 404 -28.34 27.26 -24.63
C ARG A 404 -29.41 27.60 -23.59
N PHE A 405 -29.04 27.67 -22.31
CA PHE A 405 -29.95 28.08 -21.24
C PHE A 405 -30.22 29.58 -21.30
N ARG A 406 -29.17 30.39 -21.50
CA ARG A 406 -29.28 31.84 -21.66
C ARG A 406 -30.19 32.23 -22.83
N ALA A 407 -30.08 31.53 -23.97
CA ALA A 407 -30.96 31.73 -25.13
C ALA A 407 -32.44 31.44 -24.85
N LYS A 408 -32.77 30.67 -23.79
CA LYS A 408 -34.14 30.40 -23.32
C LYS A 408 -34.59 31.33 -22.20
N GLY A 409 -33.78 32.31 -21.81
CA GLY A 409 -34.07 33.26 -20.74
C GLY A 409 -33.63 32.81 -19.34
N PHE A 410 -32.89 31.70 -19.22
CA PHE A 410 -32.34 31.24 -17.93
C PHE A 410 -30.90 31.77 -17.78
N ASN A 411 -30.72 32.83 -16.99
CA ASN A 411 -29.42 33.48 -16.80
C ASN A 411 -28.71 33.00 -15.52
N SER A 412 -29.47 32.51 -14.55
CA SER A 412 -28.97 31.98 -13.27
C SER A 412 -29.70 30.69 -12.87
N SER A 413 -29.15 29.97 -11.88
CA SER A 413 -29.81 28.81 -11.27
C SER A 413 -31.18 29.15 -10.67
N PHE A 414 -31.39 30.41 -10.27
CA PHE A 414 -32.68 30.90 -9.78
C PHE A 414 -33.80 30.86 -10.83
N ASP A 415 -33.45 30.99 -12.11
CA ASP A 415 -34.42 31.04 -13.21
C ASP A 415 -34.87 29.63 -13.64
N LEU A 416 -34.24 28.58 -13.11
CA LEU A 416 -34.51 27.20 -13.50
C LEU A 416 -35.94 26.76 -13.11
N PRO A 417 -36.67 26.06 -14.01
CA PRO A 417 -38.00 25.55 -13.70
C PRO A 417 -38.00 24.54 -12.55
N ASP A 418 -39.05 24.57 -11.71
CA ASP A 418 -39.19 23.67 -10.56
C ASP A 418 -39.17 22.18 -10.94
N ASP A 419 -39.65 21.81 -12.15
CA ASP A 419 -39.58 20.42 -12.62
C ASP A 419 -38.15 19.94 -12.83
N VAL A 420 -37.28 20.81 -13.36
CA VAL A 420 -35.84 20.53 -13.50
C VAL A 420 -35.22 20.38 -12.12
N LEU A 421 -35.50 21.31 -11.20
CA LEU A 421 -34.95 21.30 -9.85
C LEU A 421 -35.40 20.07 -9.03
N ASN A 422 -36.68 19.69 -9.12
CA ASN A 422 -37.20 18.47 -8.48
C ASN A 422 -36.59 17.20 -9.06
N PHE A 423 -36.28 17.20 -10.36
CA PHE A 423 -35.60 16.09 -11.01
C PHE A 423 -34.17 15.94 -10.48
N VAL A 424 -33.36 17.01 -10.43
CA VAL A 424 -31.99 16.97 -9.87
C VAL A 424 -32.01 16.49 -8.43
N ARG A 425 -32.93 17.06 -7.63
CA ARG A 425 -33.06 16.74 -6.21
C ARG A 425 -33.21 15.25 -5.94
N ARG A 426 -33.95 14.54 -6.81
CA ARG A 426 -34.22 13.09 -6.67
C ARG A 426 -33.19 12.20 -7.35
N HIS A 427 -32.42 12.74 -8.30
CA HIS A 427 -31.49 11.98 -9.14
C HIS A 427 -30.06 12.56 -9.14
N PRO A 428 -29.38 12.66 -7.98
CA PRO A 428 -28.01 13.18 -7.94
C PRO A 428 -26.95 12.19 -8.45
N LEU A 429 -27.29 10.91 -8.61
CA LEU A 429 -26.36 9.84 -8.95
C LEU A 429 -26.39 9.48 -10.44
N MET A 430 -25.23 9.52 -11.09
CA MET A 430 -25.04 9.07 -12.47
C MET A 430 -25.06 7.54 -12.57
N PHE A 431 -25.67 7.01 -13.63
CA PHE A 431 -25.61 5.58 -13.96
C PHE A 431 -24.26 5.20 -14.55
N GLN A 432 -23.72 6.06 -15.41
CA GLN A 432 -22.41 5.82 -15.99
C GLN A 432 -21.32 5.99 -14.93
N GLN A 433 -20.52 4.95 -14.78
CA GLN A 433 -19.37 4.92 -13.89
C GLN A 433 -18.15 5.51 -14.61
N VAL A 434 -17.28 6.17 -13.84
CA VAL A 434 -15.99 6.67 -14.31
C VAL A 434 -14.96 5.55 -14.14
N ARG A 435 -14.42 5.08 -15.26
CA ARG A 435 -13.38 4.04 -15.31
C ARG A 435 -12.00 4.67 -15.48
N PRO A 436 -10.94 4.02 -14.98
CA PRO A 436 -9.59 4.53 -15.15
C PRO A 436 -9.14 4.33 -16.59
N ARG A 437 -8.08 5.04 -16.98
CA ARG A 437 -7.41 4.80 -18.27
C ARG A 437 -7.02 3.33 -18.40
N GLU A 438 -7.13 2.78 -19.61
CA GLU A 438 -6.92 1.35 -19.89
C GLU A 438 -7.84 0.38 -19.11
N ASN A 439 -8.90 0.89 -18.44
CA ASN A 439 -9.81 0.12 -17.59
C ASN A 439 -9.12 -0.74 -16.51
N ARG A 440 -7.92 -0.36 -16.07
CA ARG A 440 -7.15 -1.06 -15.02
C ARG A 440 -6.40 -0.05 -14.14
N PRO A 441 -5.88 -0.46 -12.97
CA PRO A 441 -4.98 0.40 -12.20
C PRO A 441 -3.69 0.65 -12.96
N LEU A 442 -3.13 1.84 -12.76
CA LEU A 442 -1.80 2.22 -13.24
C LEU A 442 -0.71 1.52 -12.41
N LEU A 443 -0.91 1.45 -11.09
CA LEU A 443 -0.06 0.73 -10.14
C LEU A 443 -0.94 -0.10 -9.20
N PHE A 444 -0.49 -1.29 -8.85
CA PHE A 444 -1.06 -2.10 -7.78
C PHE A 444 0.09 -2.59 -6.88
N LYS A 445 -0.13 -2.62 -5.57
CA LYS A 445 0.87 -3.11 -4.62
C LYS A 445 0.18 -3.95 -3.56
N ARG A 446 0.70 -5.16 -3.33
CA ARG A 446 0.26 -6.01 -2.21
C ARG A 446 1.03 -5.63 -0.96
N SER A 447 0.41 -5.87 0.20
CA SER A 447 1.03 -5.69 1.51
C SER A 447 1.43 -4.25 1.86
N VAL A 448 1.00 -3.26 1.06
CA VAL A 448 1.30 -1.83 1.26
C VAL A 448 0.01 -1.02 1.23
N ASP A 449 -0.15 -0.13 2.21
CA ASP A 449 -1.24 0.85 2.26
C ASP A 449 -0.71 2.23 1.87
N TYR A 450 -1.02 2.65 0.64
CA TYR A 450 -0.69 3.99 0.16
C TYR A 450 -1.63 5.04 0.77
N THR A 451 -1.07 6.13 1.28
CA THR A 451 -1.80 7.17 2.01
C THR A 451 -1.96 8.46 1.21
N LYS A 452 -0.94 8.83 0.43
CA LYS A 452 -0.84 10.11 -0.28
C LYS A 452 -0.12 9.93 -1.62
N ILE A 453 -0.44 10.78 -2.59
CA ILE A 453 0.24 10.83 -3.88
C ILE A 453 0.48 12.28 -4.30
N ALA A 454 1.63 12.53 -4.91
CA ALA A 454 1.93 13.74 -5.66
C ALA A 454 2.55 13.35 -7.00
N VAL A 455 2.24 14.10 -8.07
CA VAL A 455 2.69 13.77 -9.43
C VAL A 455 3.36 14.98 -10.06
N HIS A 456 4.55 14.79 -10.61
CA HIS A 456 5.28 15.81 -11.33
C HIS A 456 5.50 15.41 -12.79
N ARG A 457 4.98 16.23 -13.71
CA ARG A 457 5.23 16.09 -15.15
C ARG A 457 6.53 16.79 -15.52
N VAL A 458 7.48 16.03 -16.08
CA VAL A 458 8.81 16.51 -16.47
C VAL A 458 9.13 16.07 -17.91
N ALA A 459 9.86 16.90 -18.66
CA ALA A 459 10.38 16.52 -19.97
C ALA A 459 11.74 15.83 -19.80
N ALA A 460 11.88 14.62 -20.33
CA ALA A 460 13.15 13.89 -20.34
C ALA A 460 14.07 14.38 -21.48
N LEU A 461 15.24 13.76 -21.64
CA LEU A 461 16.22 14.11 -22.67
C LEU A 461 15.67 13.93 -24.10
N ASP A 462 14.76 12.98 -24.29
CA ASP A 462 14.05 12.74 -25.56
C ASP A 462 13.01 13.81 -25.92
N GLY A 463 12.82 14.82 -25.06
CA GLY A 463 11.84 15.90 -25.19
C GLY A 463 10.40 15.47 -24.90
N ARG A 464 10.15 14.20 -24.53
CA ARG A 464 8.81 13.71 -24.20
C ARG A 464 8.47 13.98 -22.74
N PRO A 465 7.20 14.31 -22.42
CA PRO A 465 6.76 14.46 -21.05
C PRO A 465 6.52 13.09 -20.41
N TYR A 466 7.04 12.91 -19.20
CA TYR A 466 6.79 11.76 -18.33
C TYR A 466 6.17 12.22 -17.02
N ASP A 467 5.25 11.42 -16.50
CA ASP A 467 4.65 11.65 -15.18
C ASP A 467 5.43 10.84 -14.14
N VAL A 468 6.09 11.54 -13.22
CA VAL A 468 6.78 10.96 -12.08
C VAL A 468 5.86 11.02 -10.86
N LEU A 469 5.57 9.85 -10.29
CA LEU A 469 4.70 9.64 -9.15
C LEU A 469 5.53 9.53 -7.88
N PHE A 470 5.13 10.26 -6.86
CA PHE A 470 5.63 10.16 -5.49
C PHE A 470 4.47 9.64 -4.64
N VAL A 471 4.57 8.40 -4.14
CA VAL A 471 3.48 7.72 -3.43
C VAL A 471 3.93 7.36 -2.02
N GLY A 472 3.27 7.95 -1.02
CA GLY A 472 3.57 7.74 0.40
C GLY A 472 2.78 6.58 1.00
N THR A 473 3.35 5.92 2.01
CA THR A 473 2.72 4.79 2.72
C THR A 473 2.31 5.12 4.15
N ASP A 474 1.58 4.20 4.78
CA ASP A 474 1.18 4.22 6.19
C ASP A 474 2.33 3.94 7.17
N GLU A 475 3.45 3.44 6.67
CA GLU A 475 4.65 3.11 7.46
C GLU A 475 5.83 4.07 7.22
N GLY A 476 5.63 5.14 6.46
CA GLY A 476 6.65 6.19 6.31
C GLY A 476 7.63 5.93 5.17
N TRP A 477 7.21 5.15 4.19
CA TRP A 477 7.95 4.93 2.95
C TRP A 477 7.44 5.82 1.83
N LEU A 478 8.34 6.27 0.96
CA LEU A 478 8.01 7.02 -0.25
C LEU A 478 8.50 6.25 -1.47
N HIS A 479 7.58 5.88 -2.36
CA HIS A 479 7.92 5.28 -3.64
C HIS A 479 8.03 6.38 -4.68
N ARG A 480 9.20 6.50 -5.35
CA ARG A 480 9.37 7.32 -6.56
C ARG A 480 9.25 6.42 -7.78
N ALA A 481 8.36 6.75 -8.69
CA ALA A 481 8.06 5.92 -9.84
C ALA A 481 7.78 6.75 -11.09
N VAL A 482 7.99 6.19 -12.27
CA VAL A 482 7.71 6.84 -13.56
C VAL A 482 6.69 6.05 -14.36
N GLU A 483 5.73 6.75 -14.97
CA GLU A 483 4.79 6.17 -15.92
C GLU A 483 5.43 6.06 -17.32
N ILE A 484 5.57 4.84 -17.82
CA ILE A 484 6.13 4.53 -19.14
C ILE A 484 5.11 3.66 -19.90
N GLY A 485 4.51 4.21 -20.96
CA GLY A 485 3.62 3.44 -21.83
C GLY A 485 2.39 2.81 -21.14
N GLY A 486 1.85 3.46 -20.10
CA GLY A 486 0.72 2.94 -19.31
C GLY A 486 1.10 1.81 -18.34
N GLN A 487 2.38 1.70 -18.00
CA GLN A 487 2.94 0.88 -16.92
C GLN A 487 3.78 1.77 -16.00
N VAL A 488 4.04 1.29 -14.79
CA VAL A 488 4.84 2.01 -13.79
C VAL A 488 6.15 1.28 -13.56
N HIS A 489 7.25 2.02 -13.62
CA HIS A 489 8.55 1.58 -13.13
C HIS A 489 8.83 2.29 -11.81
N VAL A 490 8.93 1.54 -10.70
CA VAL A 490 9.29 2.10 -9.39
C VAL A 490 10.81 2.21 -9.32
N ILE A 491 11.31 3.44 -9.44
CA ILE A 491 12.73 3.77 -9.49
C ILE A 491 13.38 3.46 -8.13
N GLU A 492 12.73 3.87 -7.05
CA GLU A 492 13.23 3.66 -5.69
C GLU A 492 12.11 3.71 -4.66
N GLU A 493 12.32 3.01 -3.54
CA GLU A 493 11.56 3.18 -2.30
C GLU A 493 12.48 3.77 -1.22
N LEU A 494 11.98 4.80 -0.53
CA LEU A 494 12.74 5.60 0.42
C LEU A 494 12.11 5.48 1.81
N GLN A 495 12.85 5.00 2.81
CA GLN A 495 12.42 5.01 4.20
C GLN A 495 12.64 6.40 4.80
N LEU A 496 11.56 7.17 4.97
CA LEU A 496 11.65 8.56 5.41
C LEU A 496 11.87 8.70 6.93
N PHE A 497 11.39 7.72 7.69
CA PHE A 497 11.39 7.72 9.14
C PHE A 497 11.93 6.40 9.68
N GLU A 498 12.77 6.46 10.71
CA GLU A 498 13.27 5.27 11.40
C GLU A 498 12.11 4.54 12.09
N ASP A 499 11.31 5.28 12.86
CA ASP A 499 10.08 4.78 13.46
C ASP A 499 8.93 4.83 12.43
N PRO A 500 8.25 3.71 12.16
CA PRO A 500 7.14 3.66 11.21
C PRO A 500 6.02 4.63 11.58
N GLN A 501 5.66 5.51 10.65
CA GLN A 501 4.58 6.49 10.81
C GLN A 501 4.00 6.89 9.46
N PRO A 502 2.69 7.17 9.36
CA PRO A 502 2.05 7.43 8.08
C PRO A 502 2.44 8.78 7.49
N ILE A 503 2.61 8.82 6.17
CA ILE A 503 2.72 10.08 5.44
C ILE A 503 1.33 10.73 5.37
N ASP A 504 1.18 11.89 6.03
CA ASP A 504 -0.09 12.60 6.18
C ASP A 504 -0.37 13.60 5.06
N THR A 505 0.67 14.17 4.44
CA THR A 505 0.53 15.19 3.40
C THR A 505 1.82 15.35 2.60
N MET A 506 1.69 15.76 1.33
CA MET A 506 2.82 16.00 0.43
C MET A 506 2.54 17.15 -0.53
N VAL A 507 3.55 17.97 -0.81
CA VAL A 507 3.52 19.03 -1.84
C VAL A 507 4.85 19.05 -2.60
N ILE A 508 4.80 19.37 -3.89
CA ILE A 508 5.98 19.39 -4.78
C ILE A 508 6.27 20.83 -5.22
N SER A 509 7.53 21.24 -5.08
CA SER A 509 8.08 22.48 -5.61
C SER A 509 8.89 22.22 -6.88
N ARG A 510 8.58 22.98 -7.93
CA ARG A 510 9.37 22.98 -9.17
C ARG A 510 10.54 23.95 -9.08
N GLU A 511 10.35 25.09 -8.42
CA GLU A 511 11.39 26.12 -8.28
C GLU A 511 12.53 25.65 -7.36
N GLN A 512 12.18 25.08 -6.20
CA GLN A 512 13.14 24.54 -5.21
C GLN A 512 13.55 23.10 -5.50
N ARG A 513 13.03 22.50 -6.59
CA ARG A 513 13.31 21.13 -7.02
C ARG A 513 13.19 20.09 -5.90
N SER A 514 12.17 20.25 -5.06
CA SER A 514 12.01 19.47 -3.83
C SER A 514 10.57 18.99 -3.65
N ILE A 515 10.40 17.83 -3.00
CA ILE A 515 9.13 17.38 -2.44
C ILE A 515 9.17 17.54 -0.91
N TYR A 516 8.09 18.06 -0.35
CA TYR A 516 7.92 18.21 1.09
C TYR A 516 6.90 17.20 1.59
N VAL A 517 7.24 16.49 2.66
CA VAL A 517 6.45 15.39 3.21
C VAL A 517 6.18 15.67 4.69
N GLY A 518 4.91 15.77 5.07
CA GLY A 518 4.48 15.98 6.45
C GLY A 518 4.00 14.68 7.11
N SER A 519 4.35 14.51 8.38
CA SER A 519 3.97 13.35 9.22
C SER A 519 3.75 13.78 10.67
N ALA A 520 3.46 12.81 11.56
CA ALA A 520 3.31 13.03 12.99
C ALA A 520 4.52 13.73 13.64
N SER A 521 5.75 13.33 13.29
CA SER A 521 6.97 13.81 13.95
C SER A 521 7.63 15.04 13.32
N GLY A 522 7.28 15.42 12.09
CA GLY A 522 7.95 16.52 11.39
C GLY A 522 7.60 16.66 9.92
N VAL A 523 8.29 17.59 9.27
CA VAL A 523 8.28 17.77 7.81
C VAL A 523 9.67 17.43 7.26
N LEU A 524 9.72 16.70 6.15
CA LEU A 524 10.94 16.42 5.41
C LEU A 524 10.93 17.14 4.09
N GLN A 525 12.09 17.56 3.64
CA GLN A 525 12.37 18.07 2.29
C GLN A 525 13.31 17.08 1.61
N LEU A 526 12.88 16.56 0.47
CA LEU A 526 13.67 15.63 -0.35
C LEU A 526 13.87 16.25 -1.73
N PRO A 527 15.06 16.13 -2.35
CA PRO A 527 15.23 16.51 -3.74
C PRO A 527 14.38 15.63 -4.66
N LEU A 528 13.93 16.17 -5.80
CA LEU A 528 13.13 15.40 -6.76
C LEU A 528 13.92 14.25 -7.41
N SER A 529 15.24 14.37 -7.48
CA SER A 529 16.16 13.37 -8.00
C SER A 529 17.46 13.33 -7.19
N THR A 530 18.12 12.17 -7.16
CA THR A 530 19.47 12.03 -6.57
C THR A 530 20.41 11.35 -7.57
N CYS A 531 20.57 11.96 -8.76
CA CYS A 531 21.28 11.32 -9.89
C CYS A 531 22.70 10.84 -9.56
N HIS A 532 23.43 11.57 -8.70
CA HIS A 532 24.77 11.20 -8.26
C HIS A 532 24.84 9.90 -7.45
N ARG A 533 23.70 9.34 -7.03
CA ARG A 533 23.62 7.99 -6.45
C ARG A 533 24.01 6.92 -7.46
N TYR A 534 23.72 7.14 -8.73
CA TYR A 534 23.96 6.18 -9.78
C TYR A 534 25.43 6.23 -10.19
N ALA A 535 26.17 5.16 -9.88
CA ALA A 535 27.64 5.18 -9.86
C ALA A 535 28.31 4.94 -11.23
N SER A 536 27.56 4.44 -12.22
CA SER A 536 28.07 4.10 -13.54
C SER A 536 27.06 4.46 -14.64
N CYS A 537 27.50 4.43 -15.90
CA CYS A 537 26.63 4.69 -17.05
C CYS A 537 25.39 3.78 -17.04
N PHE A 538 25.60 2.46 -16.92
CA PHE A 538 24.47 1.52 -16.91
C PHE A 538 23.60 1.66 -15.67
N ASP A 539 24.14 1.99 -14.49
CA ASP A 539 23.30 2.24 -13.32
C ASP A 539 22.40 3.48 -13.51
N CYS A 540 22.92 4.54 -14.13
CA CYS A 540 22.17 5.74 -14.50
C CYS A 540 21.06 5.44 -15.52
N VAL A 541 21.37 4.62 -16.53
CA VAL A 541 20.42 4.22 -17.59
C VAL A 541 19.36 3.24 -17.07
N PHE A 542 19.74 2.27 -16.23
CA PHE A 542 18.84 1.30 -15.62
C PHE A 542 17.84 1.93 -14.67
N ALA A 543 18.22 3.04 -14.01
CA ALA A 543 17.31 3.80 -13.16
C ALA A 543 16.07 4.33 -13.90
N ARG A 544 16.18 4.54 -15.22
CA ARG A 544 15.11 5.10 -16.07
C ARG A 544 14.48 6.36 -15.46
N ASP A 545 15.31 7.18 -14.80
CA ASP A 545 14.87 8.38 -14.11
C ASP A 545 14.83 9.56 -15.09
N PRO A 546 13.65 10.16 -15.36
CA PRO A 546 13.52 11.29 -16.29
C PRO A 546 14.36 12.52 -15.93
N PHE A 547 14.75 12.68 -14.66
CA PHE A 547 15.58 13.80 -14.21
C PHE A 547 17.07 13.58 -14.50
N CYS A 548 17.51 12.33 -14.67
CA CYS A 548 18.92 11.96 -14.67
C CYS A 548 19.43 11.52 -16.05
N GLY A 549 20.67 11.89 -16.36
CA GLY A 549 21.37 11.46 -17.57
C GLY A 549 22.87 11.34 -17.33
N TRP A 550 23.52 10.45 -18.07
CA TRP A 550 24.97 10.22 -17.98
C TRP A 550 25.73 11.19 -18.87
N ASP A 551 26.75 11.88 -18.34
CA ASP A 551 27.52 12.88 -19.08
C ASP A 551 28.84 12.38 -19.69
N GLY A 552 29.13 11.08 -19.55
CA GLY A 552 30.41 10.47 -19.92
C GLY A 552 31.33 10.21 -18.72
N SER A 553 31.07 10.84 -17.58
CA SER A 553 31.87 10.73 -16.35
C SER A 553 31.04 10.39 -15.11
N GLY A 554 29.81 10.89 -15.02
CA GLY A 554 28.92 10.72 -13.89
C GLY A 554 27.45 10.85 -14.29
N CYS A 555 26.57 10.37 -13.42
CA CYS A 555 25.14 10.56 -13.59
C CYS A 555 24.72 11.91 -12.98
N VAL A 556 24.21 12.79 -13.82
CA VAL A 556 23.91 14.18 -13.49
C VAL A 556 22.45 14.50 -13.75
N GLU A 557 21.97 15.59 -13.14
CA GLU A 557 20.62 16.06 -13.38
C GLU A 557 20.56 16.81 -14.73
N ILE A 558 19.69 16.40 -15.65
CA ILE A 558 19.67 16.91 -17.03
C ILE A 558 19.48 18.43 -17.07
N ALA A 559 18.68 18.95 -16.14
CA ALA A 559 18.37 20.37 -16.09
C ALA A 559 19.53 21.23 -15.52
N SER A 560 20.55 20.64 -14.87
CA SER A 560 21.76 21.39 -14.48
C SER A 560 22.79 21.51 -15.61
N VAL A 561 22.58 20.83 -16.73
CA VAL A 561 23.52 20.81 -17.87
C VAL A 561 23.02 21.70 -19.00
N THR A 562 23.90 22.59 -19.49
CA THR A 562 23.61 23.54 -20.57
C THR A 562 23.67 22.88 -21.96
N ASP A 563 24.75 22.17 -22.27
CA ASP A 563 24.87 21.36 -23.48
C ASP A 563 24.47 19.91 -23.20
N ARG A 564 23.28 19.54 -23.69
CA ARG A 564 22.69 18.22 -23.46
C ARG A 564 23.04 17.21 -24.55
N SER A 565 23.82 17.61 -25.57
CA SER A 565 24.09 16.75 -26.74
C SER A 565 24.96 15.53 -26.40
N SER A 566 25.80 15.63 -25.36
CA SER A 566 26.63 14.54 -24.86
C SER A 566 25.95 13.65 -23.82
N LEU A 567 24.75 14.02 -23.36
CA LEU A 567 24.05 13.26 -22.34
C LEU A 567 23.46 11.98 -22.91
N THR A 568 23.50 10.92 -22.10
CA THR A 568 22.90 9.63 -22.41
C THR A 568 21.78 9.32 -21.43
N GLN A 569 20.59 8.98 -21.94
CA GLN A 569 19.43 8.58 -21.16
C GLN A 569 18.53 7.65 -22.00
N ASP A 570 17.99 6.58 -21.40
CA ASP A 570 17.00 5.70 -22.03
C ASP A 570 15.90 5.33 -21.03
N ILE A 571 14.83 6.12 -21.02
CA ILE A 571 13.70 5.93 -20.10
C ILE A 571 12.85 4.72 -20.49
N VAL A 572 12.71 4.44 -21.79
CA VAL A 572 11.75 3.45 -22.28
C VAL A 572 12.24 2.03 -22.02
N ASN A 573 13.49 1.73 -22.36
CA ASN A 573 14.05 0.38 -22.24
C ASN A 573 15.15 0.27 -21.19
N GLY A 574 15.79 1.38 -20.82
CA GLY A 574 16.94 1.38 -19.90
C GLY A 574 18.00 0.38 -20.31
N ASN A 575 18.41 0.34 -21.57
CA ASN A 575 19.43 -0.62 -22.03
C ASN A 575 20.40 -0.11 -23.11
N ARG A 576 20.30 1.15 -23.53
CA ARG A 576 21.16 1.72 -24.59
C ARG A 576 21.98 2.91 -24.11
N GLY A 577 23.08 3.16 -24.84
CA GLY A 577 23.89 4.38 -24.74
C GLY A 577 25.19 4.26 -23.95
N CYS A 578 25.48 3.11 -23.33
CA CYS A 578 26.68 2.87 -22.52
C CYS A 578 27.67 1.88 -23.18
N GLU A 579 27.66 1.75 -24.51
CA GLU A 579 28.45 0.74 -25.24
C GLU A 579 29.97 0.94 -25.10
N SER A 580 30.41 2.16 -24.80
CA SER A 580 31.82 2.54 -24.62
C SER A 580 32.32 2.42 -23.17
N ASP A 581 31.43 2.16 -22.21
CA ASP A 581 31.75 2.09 -20.77
C ASP A 581 31.37 0.72 -20.23
N THR A 582 32.27 -0.26 -20.37
CA THR A 582 32.02 -1.64 -19.94
C THR A 582 32.04 -1.80 -18.41
N GLY A 583 32.41 -0.76 -17.66
CA GLY A 583 32.47 -0.76 -16.20
C GLY A 583 33.46 -1.76 -15.60
N GLU A 584 34.29 -2.42 -16.41
CA GLU A 584 35.19 -3.48 -15.93
C GLU A 584 36.32 -2.95 -15.04
N ASP A 585 36.79 -1.73 -15.27
CA ASP A 585 37.90 -1.12 -14.51
C ASP A 585 37.53 -0.78 -13.05
N ALA A 586 36.24 -0.67 -12.74
CA ALA A 586 35.75 -0.35 -11.39
C ALA A 586 35.60 -1.58 -10.48
N VAL A 587 35.70 -2.80 -11.03
CA VAL A 587 35.37 -4.04 -10.29
C VAL A 587 36.59 -4.53 -9.50
N VAL A 588 36.44 -4.59 -8.17
CA VAL A 588 37.48 -5.11 -7.28
C VAL A 588 37.72 -6.60 -7.55
N HIS A 589 38.93 -6.93 -7.98
CA HIS A 589 39.36 -8.31 -8.18
C HIS A 589 39.80 -8.96 -6.86
N ARG A 590 39.18 -10.08 -6.49
CA ARG A 590 39.42 -10.77 -5.20
C ARG A 590 40.08 -12.13 -5.42
N THR A 591 41.23 -12.38 -4.81
CA THR A 591 41.91 -13.69 -4.89
C THR A 591 41.67 -14.50 -3.61
N ARG A 592 41.31 -15.79 -3.73
CA ARG A 592 41.12 -16.69 -2.58
C ARG A 592 41.80 -18.03 -2.81
N SER A 593 42.51 -18.51 -1.80
CA SER A 593 43.08 -19.86 -1.76
C SER A 593 42.33 -20.69 -0.72
N VAL A 594 41.85 -21.88 -1.10
CA VAL A 594 41.06 -22.78 -0.26
C VAL A 594 41.59 -24.20 -0.35
N MET A 595 41.30 -25.08 0.61
CA MET A 595 41.68 -26.48 0.53
C MET A 595 40.59 -27.31 -0.15
N GLU A 596 40.98 -28.44 -0.72
CA GLU A 596 40.03 -29.42 -1.23
C GLU A 596 39.06 -29.88 -0.13
N GLY A 597 37.75 -29.86 -0.43
CA GLY A 597 36.67 -30.19 0.49
C GLY A 597 36.12 -29.03 1.33
N ASP A 598 36.71 -27.82 1.26
CA ASP A 598 36.15 -26.63 1.92
C ASP A 598 34.90 -26.11 1.16
N ASP A 599 33.93 -25.54 1.88
CA ASP A 599 32.78 -24.84 1.28
C ASP A 599 33.09 -23.33 1.19
N VAL A 600 32.85 -22.71 0.03
CA VAL A 600 33.28 -21.33 -0.27
C VAL A 600 32.12 -20.50 -0.79
N LEU A 601 31.81 -19.39 -0.13
CA LEU A 601 30.80 -18.43 -0.58
C LEU A 601 31.44 -17.23 -1.27
N LEU A 602 31.24 -17.12 -2.59
CA LEU A 602 31.61 -15.96 -3.40
C LEU A 602 30.44 -14.98 -3.41
N GLN A 603 30.53 -13.92 -2.61
CA GLN A 603 29.47 -12.91 -2.51
C GLN A 603 29.34 -12.11 -3.81
N CYS A 604 28.10 -11.80 -4.19
CA CYS A 604 27.81 -10.88 -5.29
C CYS A 604 26.67 -9.96 -4.87
N GLU A 605 27.03 -8.77 -4.40
CA GLU A 605 26.07 -7.77 -3.94
C GLU A 605 25.52 -7.02 -5.16
N LEU A 606 24.25 -7.26 -5.47
CA LEU A 606 23.54 -6.55 -6.53
C LEU A 606 22.88 -5.31 -5.94
N GLN A 607 23.13 -4.14 -6.55
CA GLN A 607 22.53 -2.88 -6.10
C GLN A 607 21.04 -2.77 -6.44
N SER A 608 20.60 -3.46 -7.49
CA SER A 608 19.23 -3.43 -8.00
C SER A 608 18.46 -4.68 -7.59
N ASN A 609 17.27 -4.48 -7.02
CA ASN A 609 16.31 -5.52 -6.69
C ASN A 609 15.69 -6.18 -7.93
N LEU A 610 15.84 -5.57 -9.12
CA LEU A 610 15.39 -6.10 -10.40
C LEU A 610 16.49 -6.89 -11.13
N ALA A 611 17.74 -6.78 -10.68
CA ALA A 611 18.85 -7.50 -11.28
C ALA A 611 18.90 -8.96 -10.79
N SER A 612 19.39 -9.84 -11.67
CA SER A 612 19.65 -11.24 -11.34
C SER A 612 21.13 -11.58 -11.53
N PRO A 613 21.74 -12.41 -10.67
CA PRO A 613 23.15 -12.74 -10.77
C PRO A 613 23.37 -13.84 -11.83
N GLN A 614 24.29 -13.59 -12.76
CA GLN A 614 24.77 -14.59 -13.72
C GLN A 614 26.26 -14.85 -13.47
N TRP A 615 26.62 -16.11 -13.24
CA TRP A 615 27.99 -16.50 -12.93
C TRP A 615 28.68 -17.17 -14.12
N THR A 616 29.96 -16.85 -14.29
CA THR A 616 30.84 -17.51 -15.25
C THR A 616 32.10 -18.03 -14.57
N LEU A 617 32.62 -19.15 -15.07
CA LEU A 617 33.93 -19.72 -14.71
C LEU A 617 34.77 -19.79 -15.98
N ASP A 618 35.90 -19.10 -15.99
CA ASP A 618 36.83 -19.05 -17.13
C ASP A 618 36.13 -18.72 -18.47
N GLY A 619 35.16 -17.79 -18.40
CA GLY A 619 34.37 -17.32 -19.54
C GLY A 619 33.22 -18.24 -19.95
N ARG A 620 32.99 -19.36 -19.26
CA ARG A 620 31.83 -20.25 -19.49
C ARG A 620 30.77 -20.02 -18.44
N GLU A 621 29.53 -19.89 -18.86
CA GLU A 621 28.40 -19.75 -17.95
C GLU A 621 28.24 -20.99 -17.06
N LEU A 622 28.11 -20.77 -15.75
CA LEU A 622 27.85 -21.83 -14.80
C LEU A 622 26.36 -22.19 -14.80
N GLN A 623 26.00 -23.30 -15.47
CA GLN A 623 24.61 -23.77 -15.55
C GLN A 623 24.12 -24.60 -14.35
N GLY A 624 24.81 -24.53 -13.20
CA GLY A 624 24.63 -25.50 -12.11
C GLY A 624 23.62 -25.11 -11.03
N TYR A 625 22.37 -25.60 -11.13
CA TYR A 625 21.38 -25.60 -10.03
C TYR A 625 21.28 -26.96 -9.30
N GLY A 626 22.31 -27.82 -9.39
CA GLY A 626 22.26 -29.18 -8.84
C GLY A 626 23.29 -29.42 -7.75
N LEU A 627 22.89 -30.08 -6.66
CA LEU A 627 23.84 -30.61 -5.66
C LEU A 627 24.93 -31.51 -6.29
N ASN A 628 24.68 -32.04 -7.49
CA ASN A 628 25.62 -32.86 -8.26
C ASN A 628 26.74 -32.06 -8.92
N SER A 629 26.57 -30.75 -9.17
CA SER A 629 27.59 -29.90 -9.82
C SER A 629 28.57 -29.27 -8.83
N GLY A 630 28.33 -29.37 -7.51
CA GLY A 630 29.18 -28.74 -6.49
C GLY A 630 29.06 -27.21 -6.42
N TYR A 631 27.98 -26.66 -6.98
CA TYR A 631 27.68 -25.22 -7.00
C TYR A 631 26.25 -24.97 -6.56
N ARG A 632 26.00 -23.84 -5.88
CA ARG A 632 24.68 -23.32 -5.57
C ARG A 632 24.69 -21.80 -5.69
N VAL A 633 23.96 -21.28 -6.68
CA VAL A 633 23.71 -19.84 -6.82
C VAL A 633 22.56 -19.44 -5.88
N GLY A 634 22.76 -18.40 -5.10
CA GLY A 634 21.73 -17.73 -4.31
C GLY A 634 21.76 -16.21 -4.54
N ASN A 635 20.82 -15.50 -3.92
CA ASN A 635 20.76 -14.04 -4.03
C ASN A 635 21.99 -13.36 -3.41
N ASP A 636 22.59 -13.97 -2.39
CA ASP A 636 23.79 -13.45 -1.72
C ASP A 636 25.11 -13.77 -2.46
N GLY A 637 25.06 -14.64 -3.49
CA GLY A 637 26.24 -15.04 -4.26
C GLY A 637 26.30 -16.52 -4.67
N LEU A 638 27.49 -16.99 -5.04
CA LEU A 638 27.77 -18.37 -5.47
C LEU A 638 28.43 -19.17 -4.35
N LEU A 639 27.79 -20.25 -3.91
CA LEU A 639 28.36 -21.22 -2.99
C LEU A 639 28.99 -22.38 -3.76
N ILE A 640 30.29 -22.59 -3.56
CA ILE A 640 31.04 -23.77 -4.00
C ILE A 640 30.99 -24.78 -2.85
N ILE A 641 30.47 -25.98 -3.12
CA ILE A 641 30.25 -27.02 -2.11
C ILE A 641 31.30 -28.13 -2.30
N GLY A 642 32.10 -28.38 -1.27
CA GLY A 642 33.19 -29.35 -1.30
C GLY A 642 34.18 -29.06 -2.42
N ALA A 643 34.86 -27.92 -2.34
CA ALA A 643 35.72 -27.38 -3.39
C ALA A 643 36.71 -28.43 -3.92
N ARG A 644 36.81 -28.55 -5.25
CA ARG A 644 37.70 -29.51 -5.94
C ARG A 644 38.77 -28.78 -6.74
N VAL A 645 39.91 -29.42 -6.96
CA VAL A 645 41.03 -28.83 -7.71
C VAL A 645 40.59 -28.37 -9.11
N GLU A 646 39.71 -29.14 -9.75
CA GLU A 646 39.08 -28.84 -11.06
C GLU A 646 38.18 -27.60 -11.09
N GLN A 647 37.77 -27.09 -9.93
CA GLN A 647 36.95 -25.88 -9.80
C GLN A 647 37.80 -24.63 -9.53
N SER A 648 39.13 -24.73 -9.58
CA SER A 648 40.02 -23.56 -9.56
C SER A 648 39.86 -22.78 -10.87
N GLY A 649 39.86 -21.45 -10.79
CA GLY A 649 39.70 -20.62 -11.97
C GLY A 649 39.21 -19.21 -11.66
N HIS A 650 38.86 -18.49 -12.72
CA HIS A 650 38.39 -17.12 -12.66
C HIS A 650 36.86 -17.08 -12.68
N TYR A 651 36.27 -16.69 -11.56
CA TYR A 651 34.83 -16.55 -11.40
C TYR A 651 34.42 -15.09 -11.58
N ARG A 652 33.44 -14.83 -12.44
CA ARG A 652 32.84 -13.50 -12.62
C ARG A 652 31.34 -13.56 -12.36
N CYS A 653 30.85 -12.61 -11.58
CA CYS A 653 29.42 -12.37 -11.38
C CYS A 653 29.00 -11.16 -12.20
N PHE A 654 27.96 -11.35 -13.03
CA PHE A 654 27.31 -10.29 -13.77
C PHE A 654 25.94 -10.00 -13.17
N ALA A 655 25.63 -8.73 -12.97
CA ALA A 655 24.28 -8.24 -12.72
C ALA A 655 23.54 -8.15 -14.05
N VAL A 656 22.48 -8.94 -14.22
CA VAL A 656 21.66 -8.93 -15.43
C VAL A 656 20.36 -8.17 -15.17
N GLU A 657 20.22 -7.02 -15.83
CA GLU A 657 19.04 -6.15 -15.76
C GLU A 657 18.73 -5.65 -17.18
N ASN A 658 17.45 -5.60 -17.57
CA ASN A 658 17.01 -5.14 -18.90
C ASN A 658 17.73 -5.82 -20.09
N GLN A 659 18.11 -7.09 -19.93
CA GLN A 659 18.88 -7.90 -20.90
C GLN A 659 20.33 -7.43 -21.13
N VAL A 660 20.84 -6.56 -20.27
CA VAL A 660 22.24 -6.12 -20.26
C VAL A 660 22.94 -6.77 -19.08
N GLN A 661 24.18 -7.21 -19.29
CA GLN A 661 25.03 -7.83 -18.27
C GLN A 661 26.12 -6.83 -17.88
N VAL A 662 26.18 -6.47 -16.59
CA VAL A 662 27.20 -5.59 -16.02
C VAL A 662 28.04 -6.38 -15.03
N LEU A 663 29.36 -6.31 -15.12
CA LEU A 663 30.25 -7.03 -14.20
C LEU A 663 30.09 -6.45 -12.78
N ALA A 664 29.67 -7.28 -11.83
CA ALA A 664 29.45 -6.88 -10.44
C ALA A 664 30.59 -7.32 -9.51
N ALA A 665 31.17 -8.49 -9.75
CA ALA A 665 32.28 -9.00 -8.95
C ALA A 665 33.19 -9.93 -9.76
N SER A 666 34.48 -9.97 -9.41
CA SER A 666 35.48 -10.85 -10.03
C SER A 666 36.35 -11.52 -8.97
N TYR A 667 36.52 -12.83 -9.09
CA TYR A 667 37.26 -13.68 -8.16
C TYR A 667 38.26 -14.58 -8.89
N THR A 668 39.43 -14.79 -8.30
CA THR A 668 40.35 -15.87 -8.69
C THR A 668 40.44 -16.88 -7.54
N ILE A 669 39.99 -18.11 -7.77
CA ILE A 669 39.93 -19.17 -6.76
C ILE A 669 40.99 -20.23 -7.07
N THR A 670 41.81 -20.54 -6.06
CA THR A 670 42.83 -21.59 -6.13
C THR A 670 42.54 -22.65 -5.07
N VAL A 671 42.16 -23.85 -5.50
CA VAL A 671 41.92 -24.99 -4.60
C VAL A 671 43.20 -25.83 -4.48
N ARG A 672 43.72 -25.96 -3.26
CA ARG A 672 44.93 -26.74 -2.98
C ARG A 672 44.55 -28.16 -2.56
N PRO A 673 45.17 -29.21 -3.14
CA PRO A 673 44.96 -30.58 -2.71
C PRO A 673 45.50 -30.78 -1.28
N ASP A 674 44.86 -31.67 -0.53
CA ASP A 674 45.26 -31.99 0.83
C ASP A 674 46.56 -32.81 0.82
N SER A 675 47.72 -32.15 0.87
CA SER A 675 49.01 -32.84 0.91
C SER A 675 49.29 -33.33 2.34
N PRO A 676 49.51 -34.63 2.58
CA PRO A 676 50.00 -35.08 3.88
C PRO A 676 51.40 -34.50 4.16
N PRO A 677 51.78 -34.27 5.44
CA PRO A 677 53.09 -33.73 5.78
C PRO A 677 54.21 -34.60 5.19
N PRO A 678 55.31 -34.03 4.68
CA PRO A 678 56.42 -34.82 4.16
C PRO A 678 56.99 -35.70 5.28
N THR A 679 56.95 -37.02 5.07
CA THR A 679 57.65 -38.00 5.92
C THR A 679 59.14 -37.67 5.98
N PRO A 680 59.77 -37.59 7.16
CA PRO A 680 61.20 -37.29 7.27
C PRO A 680 62.03 -38.41 6.60
N PRO A 681 63.14 -38.07 5.93
CA PRO A 681 63.94 -39.04 5.21
C PRO A 681 64.62 -40.02 6.17
N SER A 682 64.27 -41.29 6.00
CA SER A 682 64.96 -42.43 6.61
C SER A 682 66.31 -42.64 5.91
N GLY A 683 67.40 -42.51 6.67
CA GLY A 683 68.64 -43.25 6.42
C GLY A 683 69.84 -42.44 5.95
N ALA A 684 70.71 -42.08 6.89
CA ALA A 684 72.16 -42.04 6.65
C ALA A 684 72.90 -42.53 7.91
N LYS A 685 73.76 -43.53 7.70
CA LYS A 685 74.53 -44.25 8.71
C LYS A 685 75.65 -43.39 9.31
N ARG A 686 75.94 -43.70 10.59
CA ARG A 686 77.08 -43.27 11.42
C ARG A 686 78.42 -43.12 10.70
N THR A 687 79.19 -42.09 11.08
CA THR A 687 80.57 -42.24 11.58
C THR A 687 81.06 -41.00 12.39
N THR A 688 81.24 -41.22 13.70
CA THR A 688 82.38 -40.84 14.58
C THR A 688 83.05 -39.45 14.56
N THR A 689 82.95 -38.81 15.75
CA THR A 689 84.00 -38.15 16.57
C THR A 689 84.53 -36.76 16.15
N THR A 690 84.41 -35.74 17.01
CA THR A 690 85.44 -35.29 17.99
C THR A 690 85.18 -33.85 18.51
N MET A 691 84.98 -33.72 19.83
CA MET A 691 85.41 -32.66 20.78
C MET A 691 85.07 -31.16 20.62
N LYS A 692 84.36 -30.61 21.65
CA LYS A 692 84.80 -29.74 22.78
C LYS A 692 83.67 -28.75 23.17
N MET A 693 83.07 -28.83 24.37
CA MET A 693 83.50 -28.29 25.70
C MET A 693 83.33 -26.74 25.74
N SER A 694 82.69 -26.02 26.66
CA SER A 694 82.08 -26.19 28.02
C SER A 694 81.46 -24.81 28.39
N ARG A 695 80.27 -24.67 29.02
CA ARG A 695 79.91 -24.61 30.48
C ARG A 695 80.64 -23.48 31.26
N PRO A 696 80.09 -22.74 32.27
CA PRO A 696 79.23 -23.20 33.41
C PRO A 696 78.17 -22.17 33.90
N SER A 697 77.35 -22.32 34.96
CA SER A 697 77.33 -23.17 36.16
C SER A 697 75.93 -23.14 36.82
N SER A 698 75.56 -24.24 37.46
CA SER A 698 74.45 -24.49 38.41
C SER A 698 74.80 -23.98 39.84
N PRO A 699 74.01 -24.16 40.95
CA PRO A 699 73.66 -25.49 41.49
C PRO A 699 72.39 -25.65 42.42
N THR A 700 71.79 -26.87 42.37
CA THR A 700 71.30 -27.75 43.51
C THR A 700 70.10 -27.36 44.42
N PRO A 701 69.48 -28.29 45.21
CA PRO A 701 69.05 -29.68 44.90
C PRO A 701 67.79 -30.22 45.67
N LEU A 702 67.34 -31.46 45.30
CA LEU A 702 66.82 -32.58 46.15
C LEU A 702 65.29 -32.71 46.51
N PRO A 703 64.76 -33.92 46.89
CA PRO A 703 63.69 -34.71 46.20
C PRO A 703 62.58 -35.20 47.20
N PRO A 704 61.98 -36.45 47.22
CA PRO A 704 61.70 -37.54 46.24
C PRO A 704 60.24 -38.13 46.31
N THR A 705 60.01 -39.32 45.69
CA THR A 705 58.99 -40.39 45.95
C THR A 705 57.52 -40.14 45.50
N SER A 706 56.69 -41.08 45.00
CA SER A 706 56.72 -42.55 44.83
C SER A 706 55.55 -43.04 43.92
N ASN A 707 55.81 -44.09 43.13
CA ASN A 707 55.00 -45.19 42.50
C ASN A 707 53.65 -45.62 43.15
N PRO A 708 52.89 -46.66 42.67
CA PRO A 708 52.66 -47.24 41.30
C PRO A 708 51.21 -47.78 41.00
N THR A 709 51.01 -48.33 39.78
CA THR A 709 50.10 -49.46 39.35
C THR A 709 48.58 -49.24 39.17
N GLU A 710 48.00 -49.62 38.01
CA GLU A 710 47.22 -50.87 37.79
C GLU A 710 46.78 -51.04 36.30
N GLN A 711 46.42 -52.28 35.92
CA GLN A 711 46.27 -52.85 34.56
C GLN A 711 44.75 -53.05 34.17
N PRO A 712 44.34 -53.76 33.09
CA PRO A 712 43.35 -53.28 32.07
C PRO A 712 42.02 -54.07 31.98
N LEU A 713 41.01 -53.60 31.21
CA LEU A 713 39.88 -54.38 30.58
C LEU A 713 38.86 -53.42 29.86
N PRO A 714 37.88 -53.89 29.05
CA PRO A 714 37.95 -54.29 27.63
C PRO A 714 37.05 -53.45 26.69
N SER A 715 37.12 -53.72 25.38
CA SER A 715 36.30 -53.08 24.31
C SER A 715 34.85 -53.58 24.23
N PRO A 716 33.87 -52.70 23.91
CA PRO A 716 32.53 -53.07 23.45
C PRO A 716 32.27 -52.72 21.95
N PRO A 717 31.15 -53.19 21.35
CA PRO A 717 31.11 -53.76 20.00
C PRO A 717 30.57 -52.83 18.90
N SER A 718 30.73 -53.28 17.65
CA SER A 718 30.24 -52.65 16.41
C SER A 718 28.72 -52.42 16.37
N PRO A 719 28.24 -51.27 15.86
CA PRO A 719 26.81 -51.03 15.67
C PRO A 719 26.24 -51.69 14.39
N PRO A 720 24.91 -51.92 14.33
CA PRO A 720 24.26 -52.79 13.35
C PRO A 720 23.89 -52.09 12.03
N ALA A 721 23.60 -52.90 11.00
CA ALA A 721 23.18 -52.49 9.67
C ALA A 721 21.96 -51.53 9.66
N PRO A 722 21.88 -50.59 8.69
CA PRO A 722 20.81 -49.60 8.66
C PRO A 722 19.46 -50.20 8.22
N LEU A 723 18.41 -49.86 8.97
CA LEU A 723 16.99 -50.01 8.60
C LEU A 723 16.61 -48.97 7.51
N PRO A 724 15.57 -49.25 6.70
CA PRO A 724 15.26 -48.45 5.51
C PRO A 724 14.69 -47.07 5.84
N ALA A 725 14.93 -46.11 4.94
CA ALA A 725 14.55 -44.72 5.04
C ALA A 725 13.03 -44.51 5.23
N GLY A 726 12.67 -43.70 6.22
CA GLY A 726 11.37 -43.02 6.28
C GLY A 726 11.31 -41.84 5.29
N PRO A 727 10.11 -41.44 4.81
CA PRO A 727 10.00 -40.51 3.70
C PRO A 727 9.84 -39.06 4.20
N GLU A 728 10.87 -38.24 4.08
CA GLU A 728 10.73 -36.78 4.15
C GLU A 728 11.53 -36.08 3.03
N PHE A 729 11.00 -36.21 1.82
CA PHE A 729 11.13 -35.26 0.71
C PHE A 729 9.89 -35.43 -0.18
N GLN A 730 8.72 -35.17 0.39
CA GLN A 730 7.45 -35.47 -0.27
C GLN A 730 6.36 -34.43 -0.03
N THR A 731 6.69 -33.18 0.30
CA THR A 731 5.67 -32.16 0.57
C THR A 731 5.33 -31.27 -0.63
N TYR A 732 6.21 -31.13 -1.64
CA TYR A 732 5.89 -30.29 -2.81
C TYR A 732 5.28 -31.09 -3.99
N ARG A 733 5.82 -32.29 -4.28
CA ARG A 733 5.24 -33.19 -5.30
C ARG A 733 3.88 -33.77 -4.89
N ASN A 734 3.66 -33.98 -3.59
CA ASN A 734 2.39 -34.51 -3.11
C ASN A 734 1.27 -33.48 -3.19
N MET A 735 1.54 -32.17 -3.07
CA MET A 735 0.51 -31.13 -3.21
C MET A 735 -0.02 -31.07 -4.63
N GLU A 736 0.85 -31.17 -5.64
CA GLU A 736 0.46 -31.20 -7.05
C GLU A 736 -0.33 -32.47 -7.39
N VAL A 737 0.10 -33.62 -6.87
CA VAL A 737 -0.63 -34.89 -7.02
C VAL A 737 -1.96 -34.86 -6.25
N MET A 738 -2.03 -34.24 -5.08
CA MET A 738 -3.28 -34.08 -4.33
C MET A 738 -4.26 -33.18 -5.08
N TYR A 739 -3.77 -32.09 -5.69
CA TYR A 739 -4.59 -31.16 -6.45
C TYR A 739 -5.14 -31.81 -7.73
N ILE A 740 -4.28 -32.51 -8.47
CA ILE A 740 -4.70 -33.25 -9.67
C ILE A 740 -5.68 -34.36 -9.27
N SER A 741 -5.43 -35.07 -8.17
CA SER A 741 -6.35 -36.10 -7.66
C SER A 741 -7.70 -35.50 -7.25
N LEU A 742 -7.71 -34.34 -6.61
CA LEU A 742 -8.94 -33.65 -6.18
C LEU A 742 -9.77 -33.19 -7.39
N VAL A 743 -9.12 -32.65 -8.43
CA VAL A 743 -9.76 -32.26 -9.69
C VAL A 743 -10.34 -33.48 -10.42
N VAL A 744 -9.61 -34.60 -10.45
CA VAL A 744 -10.09 -35.85 -11.06
C VAL A 744 -11.29 -36.43 -10.28
N ILE A 745 -11.24 -36.39 -8.94
CA ILE A 745 -12.34 -36.86 -8.09
C ILE A 745 -13.59 -35.99 -8.26
N LEU A 746 -13.44 -34.66 -8.26
CA LEU A 746 -14.55 -33.72 -8.47
C LEU A 746 -15.15 -33.85 -9.88
N GLY A 747 -14.30 -34.02 -10.89
CA GLY A 747 -14.74 -34.29 -12.26
C GLY A 747 -15.53 -35.60 -12.35
N GLY A 748 -15.02 -36.67 -11.75
CA GLY A 748 -15.71 -37.96 -11.67
C GLY A 748 -17.06 -37.89 -10.95
N LEU A 749 -17.12 -37.18 -9.81
CA LEU A 749 -18.36 -36.94 -9.06
C LEU A 749 -19.39 -36.16 -9.88
N CYS A 750 -18.97 -35.14 -10.64
CA CYS A 750 -19.85 -34.40 -11.54
C CYS A 750 -20.42 -35.30 -12.64
N VAL A 751 -19.61 -36.20 -13.23
CA VAL A 751 -20.09 -37.13 -14.26
C VAL A 751 -21.08 -38.13 -13.66
N VAL A 752 -20.79 -38.70 -12.48
CA VAL A 752 -21.71 -39.62 -11.79
C VAL A 752 -23.03 -38.93 -11.44
N LEU A 753 -22.98 -37.71 -10.89
CA LEU A 753 -24.18 -36.91 -10.61
C LEU A 753 -24.98 -36.62 -11.87
N SER A 754 -24.32 -36.31 -12.99
CA SER A 754 -24.98 -36.09 -14.27
C SER A 754 -25.69 -37.34 -14.77
N VAL A 755 -25.07 -38.52 -14.65
CA VAL A 755 -25.65 -39.81 -15.02
C VAL A 755 -26.83 -40.18 -14.10
N VAL A 756 -26.70 -39.93 -12.79
CA VAL A 756 -27.78 -40.17 -11.82
C VAL A 756 -28.97 -39.24 -12.10
N LEU A 757 -28.73 -37.96 -12.37
CA LEU A 757 -29.79 -37.02 -12.72
C LEU A 757 -30.47 -37.39 -14.04
N LEU A 758 -29.72 -37.85 -15.04
CA LEU A 758 -30.29 -38.38 -16.28
C LEU A 758 -31.10 -39.67 -16.05
N TYR A 759 -30.62 -40.58 -15.21
CA TYR A 759 -31.33 -41.80 -14.84
C TYR A 759 -32.62 -41.50 -14.07
N VAL A 760 -32.58 -40.56 -13.11
CA VAL A 760 -33.76 -40.09 -12.38
C VAL A 760 -34.75 -39.39 -13.32
N ALA A 761 -34.28 -38.54 -14.24
CA ALA A 761 -35.12 -37.92 -15.25
C ALA A 761 -35.78 -38.98 -16.16
N PHE A 762 -35.04 -40.02 -16.54
CA PHE A 762 -35.56 -41.14 -17.33
C PHE A 762 -36.58 -41.99 -16.55
N CYS A 763 -36.35 -42.23 -15.25
CA CYS A 763 -37.28 -42.94 -14.37
C CYS A 763 -38.56 -42.13 -14.11
N VAL A 764 -38.46 -40.81 -13.98
CA VAL A 764 -39.60 -39.89 -13.80
C VAL A 764 -40.41 -39.78 -15.10
N GLN A 765 -39.75 -39.80 -16.26
CA GLN A 765 -40.44 -39.87 -17.57
C GLN A 765 -41.08 -41.25 -17.82
N GLY A 766 -40.44 -42.34 -17.37
CA GLY A 766 -40.98 -43.71 -17.44
C GLY A 766 -42.25 -43.89 -16.60
N ARG A 767 -42.32 -43.27 -15.40
CA ARG A 767 -43.54 -43.27 -14.56
C ARG A 767 -44.67 -42.37 -15.08
N ARG A 768 -44.40 -41.43 -16.00
CA ARG A 768 -45.43 -40.56 -16.61
C ARG A 768 -46.04 -41.09 -17.92
N ARG A 769 -45.52 -42.20 -18.48
CA ARG A 769 -46.07 -42.85 -19.68
C ARG A 769 -47.14 -43.93 -19.39
N GLY A 770 -47.40 -44.24 -18.13
CA GLY A 770 -48.38 -45.26 -17.70
C GLY A 770 -49.62 -44.68 -17.00
N ARG A 771 -50.30 -43.68 -17.58
CA ARG A 771 -51.71 -43.35 -17.32
C ARG A 771 -52.17 -42.21 -18.22
N LYS A 772 -52.73 -42.56 -19.39
CA LYS A 772 -53.67 -41.72 -20.12
C LYS A 772 -54.91 -42.56 -20.41
N TYR A 773 -56.01 -42.27 -19.72
CA TYR A 773 -57.34 -42.52 -20.23
C TYR A 773 -58.21 -41.30 -19.96
N SER A 774 -58.75 -40.80 -21.07
CA SER A 774 -60.01 -40.08 -21.31
C SER A 774 -60.91 -39.80 -20.09
N VAL A 775 -61.44 -38.58 -19.98
CA VAL A 775 -62.85 -38.27 -20.29
C VAL A 775 -63.13 -36.77 -20.13
N GLN A 776 -63.87 -36.27 -21.09
CA GLN A 776 -64.42 -34.93 -21.25
C GLN A 776 -65.82 -34.91 -20.64
N GLY A 777 -66.21 -33.86 -19.89
CA GLY A 777 -67.59 -33.73 -19.40
C GLY A 777 -67.84 -32.61 -18.39
N LEU A 778 -68.51 -31.55 -18.87
CA LEU A 778 -69.14 -30.48 -18.09
C LEU A 778 -70.32 -30.99 -17.24
N ARG A 779 -70.48 -30.52 -15.99
CA ARG A 779 -71.68 -29.80 -15.49
C ARG A 779 -71.59 -29.45 -14.00
N LEU A 780 -72.17 -28.29 -13.68
CA LEU A 780 -72.32 -27.67 -12.36
C LEU A 780 -73.01 -28.57 -11.32
N ASP A 781 -72.57 -28.49 -10.06
CA ASP A 781 -73.50 -28.15 -8.97
C ASP A 781 -72.81 -27.62 -7.69
N ARG A 782 -73.65 -27.01 -6.86
CA ARG A 782 -73.42 -25.97 -5.85
C ARG A 782 -73.05 -26.51 -4.44
N LYS A 783 -72.38 -25.63 -3.65
CA LYS A 783 -72.35 -25.48 -2.15
C LYS A 783 -71.25 -26.15 -1.29
N ARG A 784 -70.49 -25.24 -0.64
CA ARG A 784 -70.18 -25.09 0.82
C ARG A 784 -68.94 -25.79 1.44
N SER A 785 -68.02 -24.91 1.89
CA SER A 785 -67.21 -24.93 3.14
C SER A 785 -66.21 -26.06 3.41
N SER A 786 -64.92 -25.70 3.51
CA SER A 786 -64.20 -25.70 4.80
C SER A 786 -62.80 -25.07 4.67
N HIS A 787 -62.54 -24.12 5.56
CA HIS A 787 -61.30 -23.39 5.78
C HIS A 787 -60.29 -24.28 6.54
N MET A 788 -59.02 -24.33 6.14
CA MET A 788 -57.94 -24.78 7.01
C MET A 788 -56.62 -24.09 6.58
N GLU A 789 -56.29 -23.00 7.27
CA GLU A 789 -54.96 -22.40 7.26
C GLU A 789 -54.14 -23.02 8.39
N LEU A 790 -52.91 -23.41 8.08
CA LEU A 790 -51.89 -23.78 9.06
C LEU A 790 -50.78 -22.74 9.01
N LYS A 791 -50.74 -21.89 10.05
CA LYS A 791 -49.59 -21.04 10.37
C LYS A 791 -48.67 -21.76 11.34
N THR A 792 -47.40 -21.54 11.06
CA THR A 792 -46.17 -21.76 11.83
C THR A 792 -46.29 -21.43 13.31
N VAL A 793 -45.58 -22.19 14.15
CA VAL A 793 -44.65 -21.71 15.19
C VAL A 793 -43.89 -22.90 15.82
N SER A 794 -42.64 -22.60 16.15
CA SER A 794 -41.63 -23.33 16.92
C SER A 794 -42.04 -23.75 18.34
N SER A 795 -41.54 -24.91 18.80
CA SER A 795 -40.96 -25.13 20.15
C SER A 795 -40.59 -26.60 20.38
N HIS A 796 -39.53 -26.87 21.13
CA HIS A 796 -39.49 -27.74 22.33
C HIS A 796 -38.02 -27.93 22.79
N CYS A 797 -37.64 -28.00 24.07
CA CYS A 797 -38.28 -28.28 25.38
C CYS A 797 -37.32 -27.70 26.47
N ASN A 798 -37.60 -27.48 27.76
CA ASN A 798 -38.61 -27.90 28.76
C ASN A 798 -38.39 -26.98 29.99
N GLY A 799 -39.29 -26.71 30.92
CA GLY A 799 -40.67 -27.13 31.13
C GLY A 799 -41.22 -26.59 32.46
N LYS A 800 -42.56 -26.50 32.52
CA LYS A 800 -43.49 -26.75 33.65
C LYS A 800 -43.28 -25.99 34.98
N ARG A 801 -44.30 -25.42 35.65
CA ARG A 801 -45.77 -25.59 35.56
C ARG A 801 -46.49 -24.56 36.45
N GLU A 802 -47.65 -24.07 35.97
CA GLU A 802 -48.94 -23.68 36.64
C GLU A 802 -48.89 -23.06 38.05
N GLY A 803 -49.57 -21.96 38.42
CA GLY A 803 -50.78 -21.24 37.98
C GLY A 803 -51.30 -20.39 39.18
N PRO A 804 -52.51 -19.79 39.18
CA PRO A 804 -52.76 -18.41 38.73
C PRO A 804 -53.47 -17.48 39.77
N GLY A 805 -53.46 -16.14 39.60
CA GLY A 805 -54.47 -15.26 40.22
C GLY A 805 -54.17 -13.75 40.41
N ALA A 806 -54.82 -12.91 39.57
CA ALA A 806 -55.52 -11.63 39.82
C ALA A 806 -54.97 -10.44 40.68
N ARG A 807 -55.03 -9.24 40.05
CA ARG A 807 -55.47 -7.89 40.51
C ARG A 807 -54.71 -7.12 41.63
N GLY A 808 -54.26 -5.90 41.27
CA GLY A 808 -54.62 -4.65 41.97
C GLY A 808 -53.68 -4.07 43.04
N SER A 809 -53.20 -2.85 42.75
CA SER A 809 -53.12 -1.66 43.64
C SER A 809 -52.40 -1.71 45.02
N GLY A 810 -51.49 -0.73 45.24
CA GLY A 810 -51.42 0.03 46.49
C GLY A 810 -50.40 -0.40 47.56
N ASP A 811 -49.38 0.45 47.73
CA ASP A 811 -48.81 1.03 48.97
C ASP A 811 -48.85 0.27 50.33
N GLY A 812 -47.70 0.31 51.02
CA GLY A 812 -47.61 0.39 52.50
C GLY A 812 -47.46 -0.90 53.33
N GLY A 813 -46.26 -1.10 53.89
CA GLY A 813 -46.08 -1.35 55.34
C GLY A 813 -45.98 -2.78 55.90
N ASP A 814 -44.77 -3.07 56.40
CA ASP A 814 -44.39 -3.86 57.60
C ASP A 814 -44.20 -5.41 57.54
N GLY A 815 -43.02 -5.84 58.05
CA GLY A 815 -42.34 -7.15 57.88
C GLY A 815 -42.78 -8.28 58.84
N PRO A 816 -41.90 -9.24 59.29
CA PRO A 816 -40.47 -9.50 59.02
C PRO A 816 -40.11 -10.97 58.63
N ASP A 817 -38.86 -11.19 58.18
CA ASP A 817 -37.88 -12.21 58.68
C ASP A 817 -36.88 -12.67 57.62
N GLY A 818 -35.57 -12.53 57.93
CA GLY A 818 -34.47 -13.20 57.22
C GLY A 818 -33.19 -12.39 56.95
N LEU A 819 -32.46 -12.01 58.01
CA LEU A 819 -31.07 -11.48 58.10
C LEU A 819 -30.05 -12.14 57.12
N LEU A 820 -28.92 -11.56 56.69
CA LEU A 820 -28.19 -10.30 56.94
C LEU A 820 -27.11 -10.10 55.86
N GLN A 821 -26.75 -8.83 55.61
CA GLN A 821 -25.82 -8.34 54.59
C GLN A 821 -24.79 -7.38 55.24
N ILE A 822 -23.51 -7.51 54.83
CA ILE A 822 -22.39 -6.52 54.73
C ILE A 822 -21.91 -5.82 56.04
N VAL A 823 -20.59 -5.64 56.26
CA VAL A 823 -19.83 -4.36 56.12
C VAL A 823 -18.31 -4.59 56.36
N PRO A 824 -17.43 -3.74 55.80
CA PRO A 824 -15.96 -3.85 55.76
C PRO A 824 -15.29 -3.18 56.97
N GLY A 825 -14.01 -3.48 57.21
CA GLY A 825 -13.24 -2.93 58.33
C GLY A 825 -12.23 -1.86 57.93
N GLU A 826 -12.31 -0.71 58.59
CA GLU A 826 -11.26 0.33 58.73
C GLU A 826 -10.37 0.07 59.95
N GLY A 827 -9.23 0.78 60.04
CA GLY A 827 -8.52 1.04 61.29
C GLY A 827 -7.69 2.34 61.23
N GLN A 828 -7.95 3.27 62.17
CA GLN A 828 -7.34 4.61 62.33
C GLN A 828 -6.23 4.68 63.40
N ALA A 829 -5.32 5.68 63.30
CA ALA A 829 -4.86 6.57 64.40
C ALA A 829 -4.02 7.77 63.86
N SER A 830 -4.06 8.94 64.53
CA SER A 830 -3.36 10.23 64.21
C SER A 830 -2.46 10.69 65.39
N PRO A 831 -1.87 11.92 65.49
CA PRO A 831 -1.28 12.91 64.56
C PRO A 831 0.13 13.45 65.01
N ASN A 832 0.95 14.07 64.13
CA ASN A 832 1.81 15.28 64.41
C ASN A 832 2.93 15.56 63.36
N LYS A 833 2.95 16.83 62.90
CA LYS A 833 4.05 17.82 62.81
C LYS A 833 5.30 17.61 61.91
N ASP A 834 5.53 18.63 61.07
CA ASP A 834 6.77 19.13 60.41
C ASP A 834 7.69 18.15 59.66
N SER A 835 7.75 18.26 58.33
CA SER A 835 8.99 18.44 57.52
C SER A 835 8.77 18.17 56.03
N SER A 836 9.46 18.94 55.20
CA SER A 836 9.51 18.99 53.72
C SER A 836 9.64 17.63 53.00
N PRO A 837 9.13 17.49 51.75
CA PRO A 837 9.52 16.37 50.88
C PRO A 837 10.95 16.55 50.32
N PRO A 838 11.72 15.45 50.15
CA PRO A 838 13.11 15.51 49.73
C PRO A 838 13.26 15.68 48.21
N THR A 839 14.34 16.37 47.85
CA THR A 839 14.85 16.56 46.49
C THR A 839 15.09 15.23 45.76
N PRO A 840 14.88 15.16 44.42
CA PRO A 840 15.28 14.00 43.62
C PRO A 840 16.81 13.88 43.58
N ALA A 841 17.30 12.64 43.69
CA ALA A 841 18.72 12.32 43.60
C ALA A 841 19.32 12.74 42.24
N PRO A 842 20.59 13.21 42.21
CA PRO A 842 21.26 13.60 40.98
C PRO A 842 21.57 12.37 40.09
N PRO A 843 21.54 12.52 38.76
CA PRO A 843 21.86 11.43 37.83
C PRO A 843 23.34 11.04 37.94
N LEU A 844 23.60 9.74 37.92
CA LEU A 844 24.94 9.16 37.86
C LEU A 844 25.70 9.60 36.59
N PRO A 845 27.02 9.85 36.67
CA PRO A 845 27.81 10.35 35.55
C PRO A 845 27.94 9.31 34.43
N GLN A 846 27.86 9.78 33.19
CA GLN A 846 28.04 8.97 31.99
C GLN A 846 29.48 8.41 31.92
N PRO A 847 29.66 7.14 31.51
CA PRO A 847 30.99 6.61 31.25
C PRO A 847 31.65 7.33 30.05
N PRO A 848 32.98 7.50 30.05
CA PRO A 848 33.70 8.27 29.05
C PRO A 848 33.54 7.68 27.64
N PRO A 849 33.56 8.53 26.58
CA PRO A 849 33.41 8.07 25.21
C PRO A 849 34.62 7.22 24.78
N LEU A 850 34.34 6.02 24.28
CA LEU A 850 35.32 5.23 23.53
C LEU A 850 35.59 5.92 22.18
N PRO A 851 36.84 5.86 21.66
CA PRO A 851 37.23 6.62 20.49
C PRO A 851 36.42 6.20 19.25
N THR A 852 35.93 7.22 18.54
CA THR A 852 35.28 7.14 17.24
C THR A 852 36.23 6.51 16.22
N SER A 853 36.02 5.23 15.88
CA SER A 853 36.48 4.69 14.60
C SER A 853 35.34 4.81 13.61
N GLU A 854 35.63 5.43 12.47
CA GLU A 854 34.74 5.58 11.32
C GLU A 854 34.24 4.20 10.89
N TYR A 855 32.93 3.95 11.05
CA TYR A 855 32.25 2.84 10.39
C TYR A 855 31.46 3.41 9.23
N VAL A 856 32.04 3.28 8.04
CA VAL A 856 31.39 3.49 6.75
C VAL A 856 30.54 2.26 6.44
N ASN A 857 29.28 2.52 6.08
CA ASN A 857 28.28 1.63 5.48
C ASN A 857 27.77 0.43 6.29
N GLY A 858 26.45 0.30 6.30
CA GLY A 858 25.73 -0.85 6.86
C GLY A 858 26.17 -2.13 6.15
N LEU A 859 26.70 -3.07 6.93
CA LEU A 859 27.01 -4.41 6.48
C LEU A 859 26.04 -5.37 7.15
N SER A 860 25.38 -6.14 6.29
CA SER A 860 25.01 -7.54 6.54
C SER A 860 26.03 -8.16 7.48
N ALA A 861 25.57 -8.83 8.55
CA ALA A 861 26.44 -9.63 9.39
C ALA A 861 27.22 -10.59 8.48
N THR A 862 28.49 -10.27 8.18
CA THR A 862 29.28 -10.99 7.19
C THR A 862 29.42 -12.41 7.67
N LEU A 863 28.64 -13.32 7.09
CA LEU A 863 28.88 -14.72 7.22
C LEU A 863 30.33 -14.97 6.78
N PRO A 864 31.07 -15.82 7.49
CA PRO A 864 32.42 -16.19 7.10
C PRO A 864 32.38 -16.82 5.72
N SER A 865 33.26 -16.35 4.85
CA SER A 865 33.28 -16.69 3.43
C SER A 865 33.81 -18.10 3.12
N VAL A 866 34.35 -18.80 4.13
CA VAL A 866 34.89 -20.17 4.01
C VAL A 866 34.53 -20.98 5.24
N LEU A 867 33.96 -22.16 5.02
CA LEU A 867 33.63 -23.14 6.04
C LEU A 867 34.39 -24.44 5.78
N ARG A 868 35.11 -24.93 6.79
CA ARG A 868 35.74 -26.25 6.74
C ARG A 868 34.86 -27.28 7.44
N LYS A 869 34.50 -28.34 6.74
CA LYS A 869 33.79 -29.47 7.35
C LYS A 869 34.73 -30.30 8.21
N MET A 870 34.44 -30.41 9.50
CA MET A 870 35.04 -31.39 10.41
C MET A 870 34.25 -32.71 10.36
N ASN A 871 34.83 -33.78 10.91
CA ASN A 871 34.20 -35.11 11.03
C ASN A 871 32.69 -35.00 11.37
N GLY A 872 31.83 -35.55 10.51
CA GLY A 872 30.37 -35.48 10.66
C GLY A 872 29.74 -34.24 10.01
N ASN A 873 28.75 -33.62 10.68
CA ASN A 873 28.06 -32.38 10.25
C ASN A 873 28.61 -31.12 10.94
N SER A 874 29.82 -31.19 11.51
CA SER A 874 30.45 -30.09 12.23
C SER A 874 31.23 -29.20 11.27
N TYR A 875 31.17 -27.87 11.43
CA TYR A 875 31.90 -26.92 10.57
C TYR A 875 32.77 -25.98 11.40
N VAL A 876 33.94 -25.61 10.88
CA VAL A 876 34.84 -24.60 11.45
C VAL A 876 34.89 -23.38 10.55
N LEU A 877 34.88 -22.23 11.21
CA LEU A 877 34.83 -20.91 10.65
C LEU A 877 36.27 -20.41 10.47
N LEU A 878 36.71 -20.22 9.22
CA LEU A 878 38.05 -19.70 8.95
C LEU A 878 37.97 -18.18 8.84
N ARG A 879 38.56 -17.45 9.82
CA ARG A 879 38.72 -15.99 9.71
C ARG A 879 39.79 -15.68 8.65
N GLN A 880 39.44 -14.85 7.67
CA GLN A 880 40.38 -14.38 6.64
C GLN A 880 41.19 -13.20 7.18
N ALA A 881 42.51 -13.30 7.05
CA ALA A 881 43.40 -12.16 7.19
C ALA A 881 43.39 -11.39 5.86
N ASP A 882 42.78 -10.22 5.86
CA ASP A 882 43.17 -9.21 4.88
C ASP A 882 44.64 -8.88 5.14
N ALA A 883 45.41 -8.74 4.07
CA ALA A 883 46.86 -8.70 4.13
C ALA A 883 47.38 -7.42 4.81
N GLU A 884 47.37 -7.34 6.14
CA GLU A 884 48.29 -6.52 6.93
C GLU A 884 48.72 -7.24 8.21
N THR A 885 50.02 -7.17 8.47
CA THR A 885 50.78 -7.89 9.50
C THR A 885 50.33 -7.60 10.93
N THR A 886 49.90 -8.63 11.67
CA THR A 886 50.24 -8.87 13.10
C THR A 886 49.68 -10.23 13.57
N SER A 887 50.46 -10.97 14.38
CA SER A 887 50.13 -12.33 14.86
C SER A 887 48.86 -12.40 15.72
N PRO A 888 47.98 -13.42 15.58
CA PRO A 888 46.75 -13.49 16.36
C PRO A 888 46.90 -14.23 17.70
N LEU A 889 46.23 -13.71 18.73
CA LEU A 889 45.84 -14.39 19.97
C LEU A 889 44.65 -15.33 19.70
N TYR A 890 44.70 -16.54 20.26
CA TYR A 890 43.70 -17.59 20.10
C TYR A 890 42.49 -17.39 21.04
N HIS A 891 41.26 -17.45 20.51
CA HIS A 891 40.04 -17.68 21.30
C HIS A 891 39.20 -18.80 20.67
N SER A 892 38.55 -19.61 21.50
CA SER A 892 37.78 -20.79 21.06
C SER A 892 36.32 -20.46 20.75
N PHE A 893 35.75 -21.15 19.74
CA PHE A 893 34.37 -21.04 19.24
C PHE A 893 33.28 -21.02 20.34
N THR A 894 33.50 -21.76 21.42
CA THR A 894 32.56 -21.84 22.56
C THR A 894 32.41 -20.49 23.28
N GLU A 895 33.44 -19.64 23.25
CA GLU A 895 33.48 -18.36 23.96
C GLU A 895 32.77 -17.24 23.17
N GLU A 896 32.91 -17.23 21.84
CA GLU A 896 32.16 -16.33 20.94
C GLU A 896 30.66 -16.71 20.87
N LEU A 897 30.35 -18.01 20.79
CA LEU A 897 28.95 -18.48 20.78
C LEU A 897 28.24 -18.19 22.11
N ASN A 898 28.92 -18.39 23.25
CA ASN A 898 28.36 -18.03 24.56
C ASN A 898 28.16 -16.52 24.72
N LYS A 899 29.05 -15.69 24.18
CA LYS A 899 28.84 -14.22 24.14
C LYS A 899 27.60 -13.84 23.32
N ILE A 900 27.37 -14.50 22.19
CA ILE A 900 26.21 -14.25 21.32
C ILE A 900 24.91 -14.75 21.96
N LEU A 901 24.94 -15.92 22.62
CA LEU A 901 23.80 -16.50 23.31
C LEU A 901 23.44 -15.73 24.59
N GLU A 902 24.42 -15.26 25.37
CA GLU A 902 24.16 -14.39 26.53
C GLU A 902 23.62 -13.00 26.12
N LYS A 903 24.01 -12.51 24.92
CA LYS A 903 23.40 -11.30 24.32
C LYS A 903 21.94 -11.50 23.94
N ARG A 904 21.54 -12.71 23.50
CA ARG A 904 20.14 -13.07 23.21
C ARG A 904 19.30 -13.35 24.46
N LYS A 905 19.91 -13.78 25.56
CA LYS A 905 19.22 -14.03 26.85
C LYS A 905 18.63 -12.76 27.47
N HIS A 906 19.08 -11.58 27.05
CA HIS A 906 18.60 -10.28 27.52
C HIS A 906 17.54 -9.62 26.63
N ASN A 907 17.16 -10.24 25.49
CA ASN A 907 15.99 -9.83 24.72
C ASN A 907 14.79 -10.67 25.15
N GLN A 908 13.91 -10.08 25.96
CA GLN A 908 12.70 -10.71 26.46
C GLN A 908 11.81 -11.21 25.31
N LEU A 909 11.56 -12.52 25.30
CA LEU A 909 10.53 -13.18 24.51
C LEU A 909 9.14 -12.77 25.01
N VAL A 910 8.32 -12.24 24.10
CA VAL A 910 6.88 -12.04 24.30
C VAL A 910 6.21 -13.41 24.48
N THR A 911 5.51 -13.59 25.61
CA THR A 911 4.79 -14.81 25.98
C THR A 911 3.39 -14.84 25.37
N LYS A 912 3.27 -15.25 24.10
CA LYS A 912 2.14 -16.03 23.53
C LYS A 912 2.25 -16.12 21.99
N PRO A 913 2.29 -17.32 21.38
CA PRO A 913 2.11 -17.47 19.94
C PRO A 913 0.62 -17.42 19.59
N ASP A 914 0.26 -16.67 18.55
CA ASP A 914 -1.06 -16.66 17.93
C ASP A 914 -1.04 -17.61 16.71
N GLU A 915 -1.95 -18.58 16.69
CA GLU A 915 -2.04 -19.62 15.66
C GLU A 915 -2.68 -19.06 14.39
N SER A 916 -1.90 -18.50 13.47
CA SER A 916 -2.39 -18.19 12.11
C SER A 916 -1.30 -18.11 11.04
N SER A 917 -0.30 -18.98 11.10
CA SER A 917 0.70 -19.09 10.02
C SER A 917 1.13 -20.54 9.84
N VAL A 918 0.36 -21.29 9.05
CA VAL A 918 0.82 -22.52 8.39
C VAL A 918 1.07 -22.20 6.94
#